data_AF-A0A536QU13-F1
#
_entry.id   AF-A0A536QU13-F1
#
_cell.length_a   1.000
_cell.length_b   1.000
_cell.length_c   1.000
_cell.angle_alpha   90.00
_cell.angle_beta   90.00
_cell.angle_gamma   90.00
#
_symmetry.space_group_name_H-M   'P 1'
#
loop_
_entity.id
_entity.type
_entity.pdbx_description
1 polymer ?
#
loop_
_entity_poly.entity_id
_entity_poly.type
_entity_poly.pdbx_seq_one_letter_code
_entity_poly.pdbx_strand_id
1 'polypeptide(L)'
;MSLRHVLSALVAAAMLLPGGAALAMPAKTLIATYVASPPGSVAAGAAFVVSVALSNTGTDTWKSTAPGLVNLSYHWYDPSGAPVVWDGARTPLGGDIAPTQQRVVQLAVSAPATPGAFLLRIALVQEGVGWLAPSNPYAITLQPPYVARFGAVTLPSFIAGGTYQVSVPVSNAGAAQWPALAAPGVAAVTLSYHWHDVVSGNAIVWDGRRTPLATSVDPGATATVSASVTAPPSACACGLTFDLVREGVAWFGSLGSPTARLLTSVAPITYAAGFTSTALASAYFGEAKTIQMTVINTGNQPWSASGSNPVDLSYHLLDANGNPVIWDGPRIPLGGDIAVGANKQFTIGYTAPNTAGTYTLVVDLVREGIAWFQSLGSQPFRQSFAVSSGLSAGYGATTTPQQATIGATLQLTTVVANYGARTWTPGAFALSYHIYDGGGTPVVWDGARGRLPSSVPPLTSVTVPISVALPSGTGGYRLEWDMVQEGVSWFSQLGVQRKQELFTIVPGVTFYGSGFGHGVGMSQYGANGWATGVTGLTLTGEQIVARYYPGTALQFVDAQRPNNRVLLSAPSSQGRYVCGDNRYFAGSLADLNSSGGMRVMNEGANNQELARGGGGQNFQFIARNGVLEVWANWDTPRLVYSGAGPITVAPIDGTQPLGFIQKGGTYRGNIRFTNLGGTLRVINVLTYDDYVRGVLPLEMPTSWHAEALKAQAYAARTYSYTAYKGTVRDYDVTDDQADQCYGGTRVEVPTSNAAVTATSGRVITYQGASIRAYFASSNGGYTLSDGCWMNNVIRSGSTWVCSAGQPYLAPVPDPADRAVAAPVNPRSSWTVTFTSADVRSAVLRCGGPDIGALQAVDLSNQVPLGVGHPISVRVFGSAANADLRADDFLRNCLGLRSTMVRLNPF
;
A
#
# COMPACT_ATOMS: atom_id res chain seq x y z
N MET A 1 -54.00 77.02 -32.27
CA MET A 1 -55.35 77.46 -31.85
C MET A 1 -55.17 78.23 -30.55
N SER A 2 -54.97 79.55 -30.55
CA SER A 2 -55.89 80.66 -30.85
C SER A 2 -57.05 80.79 -29.87
N LEU A 3 -57.06 81.88 -29.08
CA LEU A 3 -58.08 82.95 -28.95
C LEU A 3 -57.92 83.60 -27.55
N ARG A 4 -57.55 84.88 -27.34
CA ARG A 4 -58.23 86.18 -27.64
C ARG A 4 -59.66 86.24 -27.07
N HIS A 5 -60.21 87.31 -26.50
CA HIS A 5 -59.82 88.62 -25.95
C HIS A 5 -61.17 89.29 -25.58
N VAL A 6 -61.24 89.98 -24.42
CA VAL A 6 -61.90 91.30 -24.20
C VAL A 6 -63.45 91.45 -24.16
N LEU A 7 -63.84 92.48 -23.37
CA LEU A 7 -65.04 93.35 -23.36
C LEU A 7 -66.05 93.09 -22.23
N SER A 8 -66.71 94.07 -21.58
CA SER A 8 -66.63 95.54 -21.46
C SER A 8 -67.82 96.01 -20.59
N ALA A 9 -67.63 97.09 -19.81
CA ALA A 9 -68.46 98.32 -19.69
C ALA A 9 -70.02 98.24 -19.53
N LEU A 10 -70.82 99.16 -18.94
CA LEU A 10 -70.77 100.37 -18.08
C LEU A 10 -72.21 100.98 -18.18
N VAL A 11 -72.58 101.95 -17.31
CA VAL A 11 -73.65 102.99 -17.51
C VAL A 11 -75.12 102.53 -17.34
N ALA A 12 -76.10 103.30 -16.84
CA ALA A 12 -76.22 104.50 -15.98
C ALA A 12 -77.75 104.76 -15.76
N ALA A 13 -78.11 105.32 -14.60
CA ALA A 13 -78.82 106.59 -14.37
C ALA A 13 -80.25 106.78 -14.91
N ALA A 14 -81.17 107.26 -14.06
CA ALA A 14 -81.88 108.54 -14.25
C ALA A 14 -82.93 108.86 -13.15
N MET A 15 -83.13 110.18 -12.97
CA MET A 15 -84.28 110.93 -12.40
C MET A 15 -84.40 111.02 -10.86
N LEU A 16 -84.80 112.13 -10.22
CA LEU A 16 -84.73 113.59 -10.41
C LEU A 16 -85.36 114.21 -9.12
N LEU A 17 -84.82 115.35 -8.67
CA LEU A 17 -85.09 116.26 -7.50
C LEU A 17 -86.57 116.67 -7.21
N PRO A 18 -86.93 117.51 -6.18
CA PRO A 18 -86.13 118.19 -5.11
C PRO A 18 -86.72 118.23 -3.65
N GLY A 19 -85.88 118.57 -2.66
CA GLY A 19 -86.13 119.68 -1.71
C GLY A 19 -86.75 119.45 -0.31
N GLY A 20 -85.92 119.61 0.75
CA GLY A 20 -86.26 120.45 1.93
C GLY A 20 -86.73 119.82 3.26
N ALA A 21 -85.83 119.80 4.25
CA ALA A 21 -86.02 119.90 5.72
C ALA A 21 -86.67 118.75 6.54
N ALA A 22 -85.90 118.11 7.44
CA ALA A 22 -86.36 117.57 8.74
C ALA A 22 -85.19 117.16 9.66
N LEU A 23 -85.31 117.47 10.96
CA LEU A 23 -84.42 117.14 12.10
C LEU A 23 -84.57 115.68 12.59
N ALA A 24 -83.47 115.09 13.10
CA ALA A 24 -83.31 114.08 14.19
C ALA A 24 -82.39 112.86 13.89
N MET A 25 -81.50 112.48 14.84
CA MET A 25 -80.82 111.17 14.93
C MET A 25 -80.68 110.68 16.40
N PRO A 26 -80.83 109.38 16.73
CA PRO A 26 -80.69 108.80 18.08
C PRO A 26 -79.29 108.19 18.36
N ALA A 27 -78.89 108.05 19.64
CA ALA A 27 -77.60 107.50 20.10
C ALA A 27 -77.63 105.96 20.37
N LYS A 28 -76.49 105.26 20.15
CA LYS A 28 -76.28 103.79 20.25
C LYS A 28 -75.95 103.30 21.67
N THR A 29 -76.36 102.09 22.05
CA THR A 29 -76.47 101.62 23.46
C THR A 29 -75.45 100.59 24.00
N LEU A 30 -74.82 99.67 23.21
CA LEU A 30 -73.86 98.64 23.70
C LEU A 30 -72.57 98.53 22.85
N ILE A 31 -71.38 98.85 23.42
CA ILE A 31 -70.07 98.81 22.71
C ILE A 31 -68.95 98.38 23.66
N ALA A 32 -68.01 97.53 23.20
CA ALA A 32 -66.89 96.97 23.97
C ALA A 32 -65.52 97.18 23.30
N THR A 33 -64.45 97.22 24.09
CA THR A 33 -63.08 96.97 23.63
C THR A 33 -62.46 95.78 24.38
N TYR A 34 -61.56 95.06 23.70
CA TYR A 34 -60.94 93.82 24.18
C TYR A 34 -59.42 93.94 24.09
N VAL A 35 -58.72 93.63 25.17
CA VAL A 35 -57.26 93.47 25.19
C VAL A 35 -56.92 92.09 25.72
N ALA A 36 -56.30 91.26 24.89
CA ALA A 36 -55.87 89.90 25.21
C ALA A 36 -54.55 89.56 24.49
N SER A 37 -53.82 88.58 25.00
CA SER A 37 -52.60 88.02 24.40
C SER A 37 -52.62 86.49 24.45
N PRO A 38 -53.33 85.82 23.53
CA PRO A 38 -53.36 84.36 23.49
C PRO A 38 -52.01 83.78 23.00
N PRO A 39 -51.72 82.50 23.30
CA PRO A 39 -50.51 81.82 22.82
C PRO A 39 -50.47 81.76 21.29
N GLY A 40 -49.28 81.97 20.70
CA GLY A 40 -49.08 81.93 19.25
C GLY A 40 -49.19 80.52 18.65
N SER A 41 -49.06 79.46 19.46
CA SER A 41 -49.27 78.08 19.04
C SER A 41 -49.75 77.19 20.18
N VAL A 42 -50.62 76.23 19.89
CA VAL A 42 -51.10 75.21 20.83
C VAL A 42 -51.27 73.87 20.09
N ALA A 43 -51.42 72.75 20.82
CA ALA A 43 -51.76 71.47 20.20
C ALA A 43 -53.19 71.50 19.63
N ALA A 44 -53.41 70.91 18.45
CA ALA A 44 -54.74 70.77 17.90
C ALA A 44 -55.65 69.97 18.86
N GLY A 45 -56.88 70.45 19.07
CA GLY A 45 -57.85 69.87 20.00
C GLY A 45 -57.62 70.18 21.49
N ALA A 46 -56.59 70.95 21.84
CA ALA A 46 -56.30 71.29 23.23
C ALA A 46 -57.24 72.38 23.80
N ALA A 47 -57.48 72.33 25.10
CA ALA A 47 -58.10 73.43 25.85
C ALA A 47 -57.02 74.30 26.50
N PHE A 48 -57.18 75.62 26.44
CA PHE A 48 -56.28 76.60 27.05
C PHE A 48 -57.06 77.81 27.58
N VAL A 49 -56.40 78.64 28.39
CA VAL A 49 -57.03 79.82 29.00
C VAL A 49 -56.38 81.10 28.47
N VAL A 50 -57.19 82.11 28.16
CA VAL A 50 -56.75 83.43 27.72
C VAL A 50 -57.27 84.48 28.70
N SER A 51 -56.38 85.28 29.29
CA SER A 51 -56.80 86.44 30.09
C SER A 51 -57.24 87.58 29.19
N VAL A 52 -58.47 88.07 29.37
CA VAL A 52 -59.08 89.12 28.52
C VAL A 52 -59.49 90.31 29.37
N ALA A 53 -58.92 91.49 29.12
CA ALA A 53 -59.39 92.75 29.69
C ALA A 53 -60.49 93.36 28.80
N LEU A 54 -61.68 93.53 29.38
CA LEU A 54 -62.87 94.07 28.76
C LEU A 54 -63.08 95.51 29.24
N SER A 55 -63.44 96.43 28.33
CA SER A 55 -63.86 97.79 28.66
C SER A 55 -65.24 98.07 28.08
N ASN A 56 -66.20 98.48 28.92
CA ASN A 56 -67.52 98.91 28.45
C ASN A 56 -67.44 100.37 27.99
N THR A 57 -67.53 100.60 26.68
CA THR A 57 -67.48 101.93 26.06
C THR A 57 -68.84 102.38 25.52
N GLY A 58 -69.89 101.60 25.76
CA GLY A 58 -71.28 101.94 25.48
C GLY A 58 -71.94 102.75 26.60
N THR A 59 -73.26 102.96 26.47
CA THR A 59 -74.07 103.70 27.45
C THR A 59 -74.88 102.80 28.39
N ASP A 60 -75.07 101.51 28.06
CA ASP A 60 -75.77 100.55 28.91
C ASP A 60 -74.82 99.78 29.84
N THR A 61 -75.30 99.45 31.04
CA THR A 61 -74.65 98.48 31.94
C THR A 61 -74.82 97.06 31.39
N TRP A 62 -73.71 96.32 31.23
CA TRP A 62 -73.77 94.91 30.86
C TRP A 62 -74.21 94.09 32.05
N LYS A 63 -75.36 93.42 31.93
CA LYS A 63 -75.92 92.59 32.98
C LYS A 63 -75.24 91.23 33.01
N SER A 64 -74.87 90.79 34.20
CA SER A 64 -74.33 89.45 34.47
C SER A 64 -75.39 88.43 34.84
N THR A 65 -76.67 88.84 34.81
CA THR A 65 -77.85 88.01 35.09
C THR A 65 -79.00 88.40 34.15
N ALA A 66 -80.03 87.55 34.05
CA ALA A 66 -81.20 87.80 33.21
C ALA A 66 -82.25 88.71 33.89
N PRO A 67 -83.09 89.45 33.15
CA PRO A 67 -83.07 89.60 31.69
C PRO A 67 -81.92 90.50 31.19
N GLY A 68 -81.33 90.15 30.04
CA GLY A 68 -80.25 90.92 29.40
C GLY A 68 -78.83 90.46 29.70
N LEU A 69 -78.63 89.20 30.10
CA LEU A 69 -77.33 88.59 30.40
C LEU A 69 -76.31 88.75 29.27
N VAL A 70 -75.10 89.18 29.59
CA VAL A 70 -73.95 89.27 28.67
C VAL A 70 -72.85 88.30 29.13
N ASN A 71 -72.35 87.49 28.20
CA ASN A 71 -71.22 86.56 28.43
C ASN A 71 -70.04 86.88 27.52
N LEU A 72 -68.83 86.53 27.97
CA LEU A 72 -67.63 86.51 27.13
C LEU A 72 -67.54 85.17 26.40
N SER A 73 -67.19 85.20 25.12
CA SER A 73 -66.97 84.01 24.32
C SER A 73 -66.00 84.31 23.17
N TYR A 74 -65.91 83.40 22.21
CA TYR A 74 -64.97 83.49 21.10
C TYR A 74 -65.50 82.82 19.83
N HIS A 75 -64.84 83.14 18.74
CA HIS A 75 -65.01 82.53 17.44
C HIS A 75 -63.65 82.10 16.91
N TRP A 76 -63.60 80.94 16.25
CA TRP A 76 -62.46 80.54 15.45
C TRP A 76 -62.76 80.76 13.97
N TYR A 77 -61.79 81.27 13.25
CA TYR A 77 -61.84 81.41 11.80
C TYR A 77 -60.63 80.72 11.17
N ASP A 78 -60.81 80.29 9.93
CA ASP A 78 -59.70 79.88 9.09
C ASP A 78 -58.90 81.13 8.60
N PRO A 79 -57.75 80.96 7.94
CA PRO A 79 -56.95 82.07 7.45
C PRO A 79 -57.65 82.92 6.37
N SER A 80 -58.70 82.40 5.71
CA SER A 80 -59.50 83.15 4.74
C SER A 80 -60.55 84.04 5.40
N GLY A 81 -60.76 83.88 6.70
CA GLY A 81 -61.74 84.62 7.49
C GLY A 81 -63.12 83.95 7.55
N ALA A 82 -63.25 82.69 7.12
CA ALA A 82 -64.49 81.93 7.27
C ALA A 82 -64.59 81.32 8.68
N PRO A 83 -65.79 81.34 9.32
CA PRO A 83 -65.94 80.84 10.67
C PRO A 83 -65.82 79.31 10.72
N VAL A 84 -64.89 78.81 11.54
CA VAL A 84 -64.67 77.39 11.86
C VAL A 84 -65.43 77.01 13.12
N VAL A 85 -65.42 77.89 14.11
CA VAL A 85 -66.27 77.78 15.30
C VAL A 85 -66.97 79.12 15.47
N TRP A 86 -68.27 79.15 15.15
CA TRP A 86 -69.08 80.35 15.32
C TRP A 86 -69.63 80.49 16.74
N ASP A 87 -69.80 79.41 17.49
CA ASP A 87 -70.40 79.50 18.83
C ASP A 87 -69.45 78.93 19.89
N GLY A 88 -68.54 79.78 20.39
CA GLY A 88 -67.58 79.40 21.42
C GLY A 88 -68.23 79.16 22.79
N ALA A 89 -67.48 78.51 23.69
CA ALA A 89 -67.95 78.30 25.06
C ALA A 89 -68.23 79.65 25.76
N ARG A 90 -69.32 79.72 26.54
CA ARG A 90 -69.69 80.90 27.32
C ARG A 90 -68.85 80.99 28.58
N THR A 91 -68.27 82.16 28.83
CA THR A 91 -67.55 82.51 30.05
C THR A 91 -68.29 83.65 30.76
N PRO A 92 -68.85 83.42 31.96
CA PRO A 92 -69.53 84.46 32.73
C PRO A 92 -68.62 85.66 33.06
N LEU A 93 -69.18 86.88 33.06
CA LEU A 93 -68.43 88.12 33.37
C LEU A 93 -68.07 88.28 34.87
N GLY A 94 -68.70 87.47 35.75
CA GLY A 94 -68.48 87.52 37.20
C GLY A 94 -69.09 88.74 37.90
N GLY A 95 -70.13 89.37 37.32
CA GLY A 95 -70.83 90.56 37.85
C GLY A 95 -71.09 91.64 36.78
N ASP A 96 -71.98 92.59 37.06
CA ASP A 96 -72.36 93.65 36.12
C ASP A 96 -71.16 94.57 35.79
N ILE A 97 -71.09 95.07 34.55
CA ILE A 97 -70.05 96.01 34.09
C ILE A 97 -70.73 97.30 33.63
N ALA A 98 -70.61 98.36 34.45
CA ALA A 98 -71.19 99.67 34.18
C ALA A 98 -70.50 100.38 32.99
N PRO A 99 -71.14 101.39 32.38
CA PRO A 99 -70.49 102.25 31.38
C PRO A 99 -69.15 102.79 31.89
N THR A 100 -68.13 102.81 31.03
CA THR A 100 -66.72 103.18 31.32
C THR A 100 -65.93 102.23 32.24
N GLN A 101 -66.56 101.21 32.82
CA GLN A 101 -65.89 100.25 33.69
C GLN A 101 -65.08 99.21 32.90
N GLN A 102 -63.97 98.76 33.48
CA GLN A 102 -63.14 97.67 32.98
C GLN A 102 -63.18 96.42 33.87
N ARG A 103 -62.99 95.24 33.27
CA ARG A 103 -62.86 93.96 33.99
C ARG A 103 -62.01 92.96 33.23
N VAL A 104 -61.17 92.21 33.95
CA VAL A 104 -60.43 91.06 33.40
C VAL A 104 -61.22 89.76 33.63
N VAL A 105 -61.37 88.96 32.58
CA VAL A 105 -62.07 87.65 32.59
C VAL A 105 -61.14 86.58 32.01
N GLN A 106 -61.10 85.40 32.64
CA GLN A 106 -60.31 84.25 32.18
C GLN A 106 -61.14 83.41 31.20
N LEU A 107 -60.92 83.63 29.92
CA LEU A 107 -61.63 82.96 28.83
C LEU A 107 -61.08 81.54 28.63
N ALA A 108 -61.90 80.52 28.83
CA ALA A 108 -61.56 79.15 28.48
C ALA A 108 -61.81 78.92 26.98
N VAL A 109 -60.75 78.56 26.24
CA VAL A 109 -60.77 78.36 24.79
C VAL A 109 -60.48 76.90 24.46
N SER A 110 -61.32 76.29 23.62
CA SER A 110 -61.09 74.98 23.04
C SER A 110 -60.62 75.15 21.60
N ALA A 111 -59.43 74.63 21.29
CA ALA A 111 -58.86 74.67 19.95
C ALA A 111 -59.55 73.65 19.02
N PRO A 112 -59.74 73.97 17.73
CA PRO A 112 -60.13 73.00 16.71
C PRO A 112 -59.25 71.74 16.73
N ALA A 113 -59.84 70.56 16.48
CA ALA A 113 -59.13 69.29 16.44
C ALA A 113 -58.20 69.14 15.22
N THR A 114 -58.41 69.94 14.18
CA THR A 114 -57.61 69.91 12.95
C THR A 114 -56.38 70.82 13.08
N PRO A 115 -55.15 70.31 12.91
CA PRO A 115 -53.95 71.14 12.87
C PRO A 115 -53.99 72.18 11.73
N GLY A 116 -53.35 73.33 11.92
CA GLY A 116 -53.32 74.40 10.92
C GLY A 116 -53.23 75.80 11.52
N ALA A 117 -53.20 76.82 10.65
CA ALA A 117 -53.26 78.22 11.08
C ALA A 117 -54.73 78.65 11.25
N PHE A 118 -55.05 79.30 12.36
CA PHE A 118 -56.39 79.79 12.66
C PHE A 118 -56.34 81.19 13.25
N LEU A 119 -57.46 81.90 13.18
CA LEU A 119 -57.66 83.22 13.77
C LEU A 119 -58.69 83.10 14.90
N LEU A 120 -58.29 83.42 16.13
CA LEU A 120 -59.17 83.52 17.29
C LEU A 120 -59.70 84.95 17.41
N ARG A 121 -61.02 85.13 17.50
CA ARG A 121 -61.63 86.42 17.84
C ARG A 121 -62.44 86.30 19.11
N ILE A 122 -62.34 87.29 19.98
CA ILE A 122 -63.02 87.33 21.27
C ILE A 122 -64.22 88.25 21.17
N ALA A 123 -65.39 87.83 21.65
CA ALA A 123 -66.61 88.62 21.53
C ALA A 123 -67.49 88.48 22.76
N LEU A 124 -68.23 89.53 23.09
CA LEU A 124 -69.35 89.46 24.01
C LEU A 124 -70.61 89.05 23.27
N VAL A 125 -71.48 88.32 23.94
CA VAL A 125 -72.83 87.99 23.45
C VAL A 125 -73.84 88.39 24.51
N GLN A 126 -74.84 89.14 24.10
CA GLN A 126 -76.02 89.37 24.92
C GLN A 126 -77.03 88.26 24.61
N GLU A 127 -77.33 87.46 25.62
CA GLU A 127 -78.17 86.26 25.50
C GLU A 127 -79.59 86.66 25.09
N GLY A 128 -80.09 86.00 24.03
CA GLY A 128 -81.40 86.30 23.43
C GLY A 128 -81.44 87.54 22.54
N VAL A 129 -80.34 88.28 22.38
CA VAL A 129 -80.27 89.50 21.57
C VAL A 129 -79.27 89.35 20.42
N GLY A 130 -78.00 89.09 20.70
CA GLY A 130 -76.99 88.97 19.66
C GLY A 130 -75.56 89.24 20.13
N TRP A 131 -74.63 89.06 19.20
CA TRP A 131 -73.19 89.25 19.42
C TRP A 131 -72.80 90.72 19.29
N LEU A 132 -71.95 91.19 20.20
CA LEU A 132 -71.25 92.47 20.06
C LEU A 132 -70.11 92.32 19.05
N ALA A 133 -69.64 93.46 18.54
CA ALA A 133 -68.50 93.47 17.63
C ALA A 133 -67.30 92.74 18.28
N PRO A 134 -66.68 91.77 17.59
CA PRO A 134 -65.57 90.99 18.12
C PRO A 134 -64.27 91.81 18.15
N SER A 135 -63.27 91.31 18.87
CA SER A 135 -61.89 91.79 18.83
C SER A 135 -61.27 91.66 17.43
N ASN A 136 -60.14 92.34 17.24
CA ASN A 136 -59.23 91.99 16.14
C ASN A 136 -58.80 90.51 16.25
N PRO A 137 -58.55 89.84 15.12
CA PRO A 137 -58.14 88.45 15.11
C PRO A 137 -56.74 88.23 15.69
N TYR A 138 -56.58 87.17 16.48
CA TYR A 138 -55.31 86.66 16.99
C TYR A 138 -54.90 85.41 16.20
N ALA A 139 -53.73 85.44 15.56
CA ALA A 139 -53.23 84.29 14.82
C ALA A 139 -52.67 83.23 15.79
N ILE A 140 -53.18 81.99 15.67
CA ILE A 140 -52.75 80.85 16.47
C ILE A 140 -52.50 79.66 15.54
N THR A 141 -51.34 79.00 15.70
CA THR A 141 -51.00 77.78 14.95
C THR A 141 -51.29 76.53 15.78
N LEU A 142 -52.15 75.65 15.28
CA LEU A 142 -52.48 74.37 15.88
C LEU A 142 -51.52 73.30 15.36
N GLN A 143 -50.69 72.73 16.24
CA GLN A 143 -49.67 71.75 15.89
C GLN A 143 -50.20 70.30 15.89
N PRO A 144 -49.76 69.45 14.94
CA PRO A 144 -50.06 68.02 14.97
C PRO A 144 -49.36 67.31 16.16
N PRO A 145 -50.02 66.31 16.78
CA PRO A 145 -49.49 65.67 17.99
C PRO A 145 -48.27 64.78 17.74
N TYR A 146 -48.23 64.03 16.64
CA TYR A 146 -47.17 63.05 16.35
C TYR A 146 -46.48 63.39 15.03
N VAL A 147 -45.29 63.98 15.09
CA VAL A 147 -44.48 64.29 13.89
C VAL A 147 -43.03 63.92 14.11
N ALA A 148 -42.48 63.09 13.23
CA ALA A 148 -41.09 62.65 13.28
C ALA A 148 -40.22 63.38 12.27
N ARG A 149 -38.94 63.57 12.60
CA ARG A 149 -37.88 63.89 11.65
C ARG A 149 -36.75 62.89 11.81
N PHE A 150 -36.22 62.39 10.70
CA PHE A 150 -35.09 61.46 10.69
C PHE A 150 -33.77 62.20 10.47
N GLY A 151 -32.72 61.76 11.15
CA GLY A 151 -31.34 62.18 10.89
C GLY A 151 -30.71 61.39 9.73
N ALA A 152 -29.41 61.62 9.48
CA ALA A 152 -28.66 60.86 8.49
C ALA A 152 -28.47 59.40 8.94
N VAL A 153 -28.66 58.45 8.02
CA VAL A 153 -28.52 57.01 8.25
C VAL A 153 -27.49 56.44 7.29
N THR A 154 -26.51 55.72 7.82
CA THR A 154 -25.50 55.01 7.02
C THR A 154 -25.89 53.54 6.89
N LEU A 155 -25.96 53.03 5.67
CA LEU A 155 -26.33 51.64 5.40
C LEU A 155 -25.09 50.75 5.21
N PRO A 156 -25.10 49.51 5.73
CA PRO A 156 -24.11 48.51 5.37
C PRO A 156 -24.34 47.98 3.95
N SER A 157 -23.39 47.19 3.44
CA SER A 157 -23.61 46.39 2.24
C SER A 157 -24.48 45.18 2.58
N PHE A 158 -25.63 45.06 1.91
CA PHE A 158 -26.58 43.97 2.13
C PHE A 158 -26.31 42.79 1.18
N ILE A 159 -26.35 41.58 1.71
CA ILE A 159 -26.46 40.34 0.94
C ILE A 159 -27.84 39.75 1.14
N ALA A 160 -28.35 39.03 0.14
CA ALA A 160 -29.68 38.44 0.16
C ALA A 160 -29.94 37.60 1.44
N GLY A 161 -31.01 37.92 2.17
CA GLY A 161 -31.41 37.26 3.41
C GLY A 161 -30.59 37.62 4.67
N GLY A 162 -29.55 38.45 4.56
CA GLY A 162 -28.72 38.85 5.70
C GLY A 162 -29.45 39.77 6.69
N THR A 163 -29.08 39.71 7.97
CA THR A 163 -29.62 40.60 9.02
C THR A 163 -28.52 41.50 9.60
N TYR A 164 -28.80 42.79 9.69
CA TYR A 164 -27.83 43.84 10.02
C TYR A 164 -28.36 44.77 11.10
N GLN A 165 -27.46 45.38 11.88
CA GLN A 165 -27.80 46.45 12.81
C GLN A 165 -27.61 47.80 12.13
N VAL A 166 -28.65 48.63 12.10
CA VAL A 166 -28.64 49.96 11.49
C VAL A 166 -29.03 51.00 12.53
N SER A 167 -28.17 51.99 12.76
CA SER A 167 -28.46 53.09 13.69
C SER A 167 -29.29 54.17 12.99
N VAL A 168 -30.47 54.46 13.55
CA VAL A 168 -31.45 55.39 12.97
C VAL A 168 -31.76 56.53 13.95
N PRO A 169 -31.21 57.75 13.73
CA PRO A 169 -31.53 58.91 14.55
C PRO A 169 -32.92 59.47 14.21
N VAL A 170 -33.73 59.77 15.22
CA VAL A 170 -35.08 60.34 15.12
C VAL A 170 -35.26 61.51 16.09
N SER A 171 -36.08 62.50 15.73
CA SER A 171 -36.44 63.62 16.60
C SER A 171 -37.95 63.89 16.60
N ASN A 172 -38.48 64.17 17.78
CA ASN A 172 -39.90 64.46 17.98
C ASN A 172 -40.18 65.94 17.69
N ALA A 173 -40.81 66.20 16.54
CA ALA A 173 -41.24 67.51 16.11
C ALA A 173 -42.75 67.74 16.32
N GLY A 174 -43.45 66.79 16.94
CA GLY A 174 -44.88 66.89 17.28
C GLY A 174 -45.10 67.47 18.67
N ALA A 175 -46.37 67.74 18.99
CA ALA A 175 -46.75 68.31 20.29
C ALA A 175 -46.97 67.26 21.41
N ALA A 176 -46.98 65.95 21.09
CA ALA A 176 -47.19 64.88 22.06
C ALA A 176 -45.91 64.03 22.29
N GLN A 177 -45.73 63.53 23.52
CA GLN A 177 -44.68 62.58 23.86
C GLN A 177 -44.86 61.27 23.09
N TRP A 178 -43.76 60.66 22.67
CA TRP A 178 -43.73 59.30 22.09
C TRP A 178 -43.45 58.28 23.19
N PRO A 179 -44.43 57.45 23.59
CA PRO A 179 -44.24 56.48 24.66
C PRO A 179 -43.38 55.31 24.17
N ALA A 180 -42.33 54.92 24.90
CA ALA A 180 -41.54 53.73 24.56
C ALA A 180 -42.24 52.41 24.90
N LEU A 181 -43.19 52.44 25.84
CA LEU A 181 -43.94 51.27 26.30
C LEU A 181 -45.44 51.54 26.19
N ALA A 182 -46.21 50.49 25.96
CA ALA A 182 -47.67 50.57 25.91
C ALA A 182 -48.25 50.58 27.33
N ALA A 183 -49.32 51.35 27.54
CA ALA A 183 -50.14 51.35 28.76
C ALA A 183 -51.63 51.43 28.37
N PRO A 184 -52.59 51.14 29.27
CA PRO A 184 -54.01 51.24 28.94
C PRO A 184 -54.36 52.64 28.39
N GLY A 185 -54.85 52.71 27.15
CA GLY A 185 -55.14 53.97 26.44
C GLY A 185 -53.93 54.68 25.80
N VAL A 186 -52.72 54.13 25.93
CA VAL A 186 -51.46 54.70 25.43
C VAL A 186 -50.75 53.71 24.51
N ALA A 187 -50.78 53.98 23.21
CA ALA A 187 -50.04 53.22 22.20
C ALA A 187 -48.54 53.57 22.23
N ALA A 188 -47.70 52.53 22.30
CA ALA A 188 -46.24 52.68 22.18
C ALA A 188 -45.85 53.16 20.78
N VAL A 189 -44.70 53.81 20.69
CA VAL A 189 -44.06 54.17 19.43
C VAL A 189 -42.86 53.26 19.21
N THR A 190 -42.78 52.64 18.03
CA THR A 190 -41.66 51.79 17.61
C THR A 190 -41.12 52.27 16.26
N LEU A 191 -39.88 51.90 15.95
CA LEU A 191 -39.31 52.05 14.62
C LEU A 191 -39.49 50.75 13.83
N SER A 192 -39.85 50.88 12.56
CA SER A 192 -39.81 49.78 11.60
C SER A 192 -39.28 50.28 10.27
N TYR A 193 -39.26 49.39 9.28
CA TYR A 193 -38.76 49.67 7.95
C TYR A 193 -39.56 48.92 6.89
N HIS A 194 -39.45 49.41 5.67
CA HIS A 194 -40.02 48.84 4.47
C HIS A 194 -38.92 48.71 3.41
N TRP A 195 -38.90 47.58 2.73
CA TRP A 195 -38.10 47.41 1.51
C TRP A 195 -38.99 47.64 0.30
N HIS A 196 -38.51 48.40 -0.67
CA HIS A 196 -39.21 48.67 -1.91
C HIS A 196 -38.31 48.41 -3.10
N ASP A 197 -38.91 47.96 -4.19
CA ASP A 197 -38.24 47.93 -5.48
C ASP A 197 -38.06 49.36 -6.00
N VAL A 198 -36.84 49.71 -6.44
CA VAL A 198 -36.53 51.09 -6.85
C VAL A 198 -37.21 51.46 -8.17
N VAL A 199 -37.49 50.47 -9.03
CA VAL A 199 -38.05 50.69 -10.36
C VAL A 199 -39.57 50.82 -10.30
N SER A 200 -40.25 49.86 -9.70
CA SER A 200 -41.71 49.81 -9.61
C SER A 200 -42.27 50.57 -8.41
N GLY A 201 -41.46 50.83 -7.38
CA GLY A 201 -41.90 51.45 -6.12
C GLY A 201 -42.69 50.52 -5.19
N ASN A 202 -43.00 49.29 -5.64
CA ASN A 202 -43.76 48.32 -4.86
C ASN A 202 -42.99 47.85 -3.63
N ALA A 203 -43.72 47.58 -2.55
CA ALA A 203 -43.12 47.01 -1.35
C ALA A 203 -42.69 45.55 -1.60
N ILE A 204 -41.41 45.26 -1.34
CA ILE A 204 -40.85 43.91 -1.29
C ILE A 204 -41.06 43.33 0.10
N VAL A 205 -40.79 44.14 1.13
CA VAL A 205 -41.13 43.85 2.52
C VAL A 205 -41.90 45.04 3.04
N TRP A 206 -43.20 44.87 3.24
CA TRP A 206 -44.04 45.94 3.78
C TRP A 206 -43.97 46.03 5.30
N ASP A 207 -43.66 44.97 6.03
CA ASP A 207 -43.65 45.04 7.49
C ASP A 207 -42.34 44.52 8.07
N GLY A 208 -41.37 45.43 8.19
CA GLY A 208 -40.08 45.13 8.79
C GLY A 208 -40.16 44.91 10.29
N ARG A 209 -39.12 44.29 10.84
CA ARG A 209 -39.05 43.99 12.28
C ARG A 209 -39.21 45.26 13.13
N ARG A 210 -40.17 45.24 14.07
CA ARG A 210 -40.38 46.30 15.06
C ARG A 210 -39.18 46.43 15.98
N THR A 211 -38.72 47.66 16.18
CA THR A 211 -37.66 48.01 17.12
C THR A 211 -38.19 49.05 18.11
N PRO A 212 -38.35 48.70 19.41
CA PRO A 212 -38.88 49.64 20.39
C PRO A 212 -37.92 50.80 20.64
N LEU A 213 -38.47 51.95 21.04
CA LEU A 213 -37.68 53.05 21.58
C LEU A 213 -37.09 52.62 22.93
N ALA A 214 -35.85 53.03 23.22
CA ALA A 214 -35.22 52.70 24.50
C ALA A 214 -35.90 53.42 25.68
N THR A 215 -36.32 54.67 25.48
CA THR A 215 -37.06 55.50 26.43
C THR A 215 -38.07 56.39 25.69
N SER A 216 -39.09 56.89 26.40
CA SER A 216 -40.07 57.81 25.81
C SER A 216 -39.38 59.09 25.33
N VAL A 217 -39.87 59.66 24.22
CA VAL A 217 -39.26 60.84 23.57
C VAL A 217 -40.22 62.03 23.65
N ASP A 218 -39.86 63.02 24.46
CA ASP A 218 -40.63 64.25 24.64
C ASP A 218 -40.64 65.15 23.40
N PRO A 219 -41.64 66.05 23.25
CA PRO A 219 -41.63 67.08 22.22
C PRO A 219 -40.30 67.86 22.20
N GLY A 220 -39.65 67.93 21.04
CA GLY A 220 -38.34 68.57 20.85
C GLY A 220 -37.12 67.69 21.17
N ALA A 221 -37.30 66.51 21.76
CA ALA A 221 -36.20 65.59 22.08
C ALA A 221 -35.80 64.70 20.89
N THR A 222 -34.62 64.09 21.00
CA THR A 222 -34.06 63.17 19.99
C THR A 222 -33.76 61.80 20.58
N ALA A 223 -33.76 60.77 19.75
CA ALA A 223 -33.37 59.40 20.11
C ALA A 223 -32.67 58.72 18.93
N THR A 224 -31.84 57.70 19.21
CA THR A 224 -31.22 56.85 18.19
C THR A 224 -31.66 55.41 18.42
N VAL A 225 -32.20 54.78 17.39
CA VAL A 225 -32.72 53.40 17.45
C VAL A 225 -31.79 52.48 16.65
N SER A 226 -31.27 51.43 17.28
CA SER A 226 -30.49 50.39 16.58
C SER A 226 -31.44 49.34 15.99
N ALA A 227 -31.90 49.56 14.76
CA ALA A 227 -32.83 48.69 14.07
C ALA A 227 -32.15 47.43 13.55
N SER A 228 -32.79 46.27 13.78
CA SER A 228 -32.37 44.99 13.21
C SER A 228 -33.06 44.81 11.85
N VAL A 229 -32.32 45.07 10.77
CA VAL A 229 -32.80 45.08 9.39
C VAL A 229 -32.44 43.77 8.70
N THR A 230 -33.45 43.03 8.24
CA THR A 230 -33.28 41.84 7.41
C THR A 230 -33.47 42.21 5.95
N ALA A 231 -32.48 41.92 5.11
CA ALA A 231 -32.53 42.15 3.68
C ALA A 231 -33.46 41.14 2.98
N PRO A 232 -34.10 41.52 1.86
CA PRO A 232 -34.86 40.62 1.01
C PRO A 232 -34.09 39.33 0.66
N PRO A 233 -34.79 38.19 0.50
CA PRO A 233 -34.16 36.90 0.16
C PRO A 233 -33.63 36.83 -1.27
N SER A 234 -33.92 37.83 -2.11
CA SER A 234 -33.45 37.93 -3.48
C SER A 234 -32.67 39.22 -3.69
N ALA A 235 -31.66 39.17 -4.57
CA ALA A 235 -30.89 40.35 -4.95
C ALA A 235 -31.77 41.39 -5.65
N CYS A 236 -31.53 42.67 -5.36
CA CYS A 236 -32.34 43.76 -5.92
C CYS A 236 -31.61 45.10 -5.81
N ALA A 237 -31.94 46.03 -6.72
CA ALA A 237 -31.75 47.45 -6.47
C ALA A 237 -32.97 47.95 -5.69
N CYS A 238 -32.77 48.33 -4.44
CA CYS A 238 -33.83 48.41 -3.45
C CYS A 238 -33.78 49.72 -2.65
N GLY A 239 -34.95 50.29 -2.36
CA GLY A 239 -35.09 51.39 -1.40
C GLY A 239 -35.42 50.84 -0.02
N LEU A 240 -34.68 51.27 1.01
CA LEU A 240 -35.00 51.00 2.40
C LEU A 240 -35.61 52.26 3.03
N THR A 241 -36.85 52.17 3.47
CA THR A 241 -37.58 53.26 4.12
C THR A 241 -37.73 52.97 5.60
N PHE A 242 -37.25 53.86 6.47
CA PHE A 242 -37.55 53.81 7.91
C PHE A 242 -38.73 54.73 8.25
N ASP A 243 -39.63 54.23 9.08
CA ASP A 243 -40.79 54.98 9.59
C ASP A 243 -41.12 54.57 11.04
N LEU A 244 -41.68 55.50 11.80
CA LEU A 244 -42.17 55.23 13.15
C LEU A 244 -43.63 54.76 13.09
N VAL A 245 -43.98 53.86 13.99
CA VAL A 245 -45.33 53.31 14.13
C VAL A 245 -45.85 53.66 15.50
N ARG A 246 -47.03 54.28 15.57
CA ARG A 246 -47.82 54.27 16.79
C ARG A 246 -48.62 52.98 16.80
N GLU A 247 -48.21 52.04 17.64
CA GLU A 247 -48.69 50.65 17.62
C GLU A 247 -50.22 50.57 17.74
N GLY A 248 -50.84 49.83 16.81
CA GLY A 248 -52.30 49.70 16.73
C GLY A 248 -53.07 50.95 16.29
N VAL A 249 -52.38 52.03 15.91
CA VAL A 249 -53.01 53.29 15.48
C VAL A 249 -52.65 53.64 14.04
N ALA A 250 -51.40 54.02 13.77
CA ALA A 250 -51.00 54.53 12.46
C ALA A 250 -49.47 54.61 12.33
N TRP A 251 -49.00 54.55 11.10
CA TRP A 251 -47.63 54.90 10.73
C TRP A 251 -47.47 56.43 10.73
N PHE A 252 -46.35 56.94 11.21
CA PHE A 252 -46.10 58.38 11.24
C PHE A 252 -46.07 58.97 9.83
N GLY A 253 -45.59 58.24 8.83
CA GLY A 253 -45.68 58.59 7.41
C GLY A 253 -47.12 58.82 6.95
N SER A 254 -48.07 57.97 7.38
CA SER A 254 -49.49 58.14 7.05
C SER A 254 -50.13 59.36 7.71
N LEU A 255 -49.54 59.85 8.80
CA LEU A 255 -49.93 61.08 9.50
C LEU A 255 -49.18 62.33 8.96
N GLY A 256 -48.40 62.18 7.88
CA GLY A 256 -47.71 63.27 7.20
C GLY A 256 -46.28 63.52 7.67
N SER A 257 -45.70 62.66 8.52
CA SER A 257 -44.27 62.76 8.85
C SER A 257 -43.39 62.34 7.66
N PRO A 258 -42.29 63.03 7.37
CA PRO A 258 -41.32 62.56 6.38
C PRO A 258 -40.64 61.26 6.87
N THR A 259 -40.62 60.23 6.02
CA THR A 259 -39.91 58.97 6.27
C THR A 259 -38.45 59.05 5.80
N ALA A 260 -37.53 58.28 6.41
CA ALA A 260 -36.15 58.17 5.91
C ALA A 260 -36.05 57.12 4.81
N ARG A 261 -36.08 57.54 3.55
CA ARG A 261 -35.94 56.66 2.38
C ARG A 261 -34.53 56.73 1.80
N LEU A 262 -33.85 55.59 1.72
CA LEU A 262 -32.46 55.45 1.30
C LEU A 262 -32.38 54.46 0.12
N LEU A 263 -31.66 54.82 -0.94
CA LEU A 263 -31.37 53.90 -2.04
C LEU A 263 -30.19 53.00 -1.66
N THR A 264 -30.33 51.71 -1.90
CA THR A 264 -29.28 50.72 -1.68
C THR A 264 -29.43 49.55 -2.66
N SER A 265 -28.60 48.54 -2.52
CA SER A 265 -28.75 47.28 -3.26
C SER A 265 -28.48 46.10 -2.33
N VAL A 266 -29.13 44.99 -2.65
CA VAL A 266 -28.92 43.70 -2.01
C VAL A 266 -28.19 42.82 -3.02
N ALA A 267 -26.96 42.44 -2.70
CA ALA A 267 -26.15 41.59 -3.56
C ALA A 267 -26.61 40.11 -3.49
N PRO A 268 -26.49 39.34 -4.59
CA PRO A 268 -26.71 37.89 -4.55
C PRO A 268 -25.62 37.20 -3.72
N ILE A 269 -25.93 36.03 -3.18
CA ILE A 269 -24.92 35.18 -2.52
C ILE A 269 -24.00 34.59 -3.59
N THR A 270 -22.69 34.75 -3.43
CA THR A 270 -21.66 34.20 -4.32
C THR A 270 -20.73 33.27 -3.56
N TYR A 271 -20.62 32.04 -4.06
CA TYR A 271 -19.65 31.04 -3.61
C TYR A 271 -18.52 30.98 -4.63
N ALA A 272 -17.37 31.56 -4.29
CA ALA A 272 -16.22 31.65 -5.20
C ALA A 272 -14.92 31.40 -4.45
N ALA A 273 -14.01 30.65 -5.06
CA ALA A 273 -12.72 30.28 -4.49
C ALA A 273 -11.54 30.76 -5.36
N GLY A 274 -10.44 31.11 -4.71
CA GLY A 274 -9.13 31.30 -5.34
C GLY A 274 -8.17 30.19 -4.92
N PHE A 275 -7.28 29.80 -5.82
CA PHE A 275 -6.36 28.67 -5.62
C PHE A 275 -4.90 29.06 -5.90
N THR A 276 -3.97 28.59 -5.08
CA THR A 276 -2.53 28.63 -5.37
C THR A 276 -1.88 27.29 -5.05
N SER A 277 -1.00 26.81 -5.93
CA SER A 277 -0.30 25.53 -5.77
C SER A 277 1.09 25.57 -6.41
N THR A 278 1.91 24.56 -6.10
CA THR A 278 3.13 24.26 -6.88
C THR A 278 2.79 23.49 -8.17
N ALA A 279 3.76 23.38 -9.07
CA ALA A 279 3.58 22.64 -10.31
C ALA A 279 3.52 21.13 -10.10
N LEU A 280 2.58 20.47 -10.80
CA LEU A 280 2.49 19.00 -10.81
C LEU A 280 3.67 18.39 -11.56
N ALA A 281 4.34 17.43 -10.92
CA ALA A 281 5.29 16.56 -11.59
C ALA A 281 4.55 15.52 -12.46
N SER A 282 5.28 14.90 -13.40
CA SER A 282 4.78 13.70 -14.07
C SER A 282 4.48 12.58 -13.08
N ALA A 283 3.65 11.64 -13.51
CA ALA A 283 3.28 10.47 -12.75
C ALA A 283 3.41 9.19 -13.59
N TYR A 284 3.51 8.06 -12.91
CA TYR A 284 3.49 6.75 -13.53
C TYR A 284 2.12 6.09 -13.42
N PHE A 285 1.89 5.05 -14.20
CA PHE A 285 0.63 4.29 -14.15
C PHE A 285 0.28 3.87 -12.72
N GLY A 286 -0.91 4.30 -12.26
CA GLY A 286 -1.43 3.97 -10.93
C GLY A 286 -0.71 4.65 -9.76
N GLU A 287 0.25 5.56 -10.02
CA GLU A 287 0.99 6.24 -8.95
C GLU A 287 0.05 7.15 -8.14
N ALA A 288 0.07 7.00 -6.82
CA ALA A 288 -0.58 7.94 -5.92
C ALA A 288 0.29 9.20 -5.76
N LYS A 289 -0.28 10.36 -6.07
CA LYS A 289 0.36 11.67 -5.95
C LYS A 289 -0.40 12.53 -4.95
N THR A 290 0.29 13.55 -4.44
CA THR A 290 -0.33 14.59 -3.62
C THR A 290 0.03 15.97 -4.17
N ILE A 291 -0.92 16.91 -4.12
CA ILE A 291 -0.67 18.33 -4.34
C ILE A 291 -1.01 19.13 -3.09
N GLN A 292 -0.12 20.04 -2.71
CA GLN A 292 -0.37 21.03 -1.66
C GLN A 292 -0.98 22.27 -2.30
N MET A 293 -2.10 22.74 -1.76
CA MET A 293 -2.85 23.86 -2.33
C MET A 293 -3.38 24.78 -1.23
N THR A 294 -3.27 26.09 -1.43
CA THR A 294 -3.95 27.09 -0.61
C THR A 294 -5.23 27.53 -1.31
N VAL A 295 -6.34 27.42 -0.60
CA VAL A 295 -7.69 27.79 -1.06
C VAL A 295 -8.14 29.03 -0.29
N ILE A 296 -8.62 30.05 -1.00
CA ILE A 296 -9.07 31.34 -0.44
C ILE A 296 -10.56 31.50 -0.72
N ASN A 297 -11.34 31.91 0.29
CA ASN A 297 -12.73 32.30 0.07
C ASN A 297 -12.81 33.70 -0.54
N THR A 298 -13.08 33.77 -1.84
CA THR A 298 -13.22 35.01 -2.61
C THR A 298 -14.69 35.38 -2.88
N GLY A 299 -15.63 34.59 -2.37
CA GLY A 299 -17.06 34.87 -2.39
C GLY A 299 -17.47 35.92 -1.36
N ASN A 300 -18.78 36.11 -1.19
CA ASN A 300 -19.34 37.03 -0.20
C ASN A 300 -20.06 36.33 0.96
N GLN A 301 -19.95 35.00 1.03
CA GLN A 301 -20.55 34.17 2.07
C GLN A 301 -19.51 33.27 2.74
N PRO A 302 -19.49 33.15 4.09
CA PRO A 302 -18.67 32.16 4.78
C PRO A 302 -19.01 30.74 4.34
N TRP A 303 -18.00 29.89 4.25
CA TRP A 303 -18.19 28.47 3.94
C TRP A 303 -18.32 27.68 5.23
N SER A 304 -19.46 27.02 5.42
CA SER A 304 -19.70 26.17 6.57
C SER A 304 -19.08 24.79 6.36
N ALA A 305 -18.30 24.32 7.32
CA ALA A 305 -17.69 22.99 7.34
C ALA A 305 -18.61 21.91 7.95
N SER A 306 -19.82 22.29 8.39
CA SER A 306 -20.79 21.43 9.05
C SER A 306 -22.22 21.84 8.70
N GLY A 307 -23.21 21.02 9.07
CA GLY A 307 -24.64 21.26 8.81
C GLY A 307 -25.21 20.37 7.70
N SER A 308 -26.35 20.76 7.12
CA SER A 308 -27.06 19.97 6.09
C SER A 308 -26.39 20.01 4.72
N ASN A 309 -25.62 21.06 4.43
CA ASN A 309 -24.95 21.28 3.15
C ASN A 309 -23.54 21.83 3.40
N PRO A 310 -22.65 21.05 4.05
CA PRO A 310 -21.26 21.47 4.27
C PRO A 310 -20.58 21.72 2.93
N VAL A 311 -19.57 22.58 2.95
CA VAL A 311 -18.67 22.76 1.83
C VAL A 311 -17.49 21.83 2.02
N ASP A 312 -17.12 21.09 0.98
CA ASP A 312 -15.95 20.21 0.92
C ASP A 312 -15.11 20.52 -0.31
N LEU A 313 -13.83 20.16 -0.27
CA LEU A 313 -12.94 20.21 -1.44
C LEU A 313 -12.92 18.84 -2.11
N SER A 314 -12.89 18.79 -3.44
CA SER A 314 -12.75 17.54 -4.20
C SER A 314 -12.07 17.83 -5.55
N TYR A 315 -11.91 16.80 -6.38
CA TYR A 315 -11.27 16.93 -7.67
C TYR A 315 -11.94 16.07 -8.76
N HIS A 316 -11.69 16.50 -10.00
CA HIS A 316 -11.89 15.73 -11.22
C HIS A 316 -10.55 15.48 -11.89
N LEU A 317 -10.46 14.40 -12.65
CA LEU A 317 -9.32 14.12 -13.51
C LEU A 317 -9.83 13.98 -14.95
N LEU A 318 -9.31 14.82 -15.85
CA LEU A 318 -9.71 14.84 -17.24
C LEU A 318 -8.60 14.27 -18.14
N ASP A 319 -8.99 13.61 -19.24
CA ASP A 319 -8.08 13.21 -20.31
C ASP A 319 -7.63 14.41 -21.16
N ALA A 320 -6.79 14.16 -22.17
CA ALA A 320 -6.28 15.20 -23.07
C ALA A 320 -7.38 15.90 -23.90
N ASN A 321 -8.55 15.28 -24.07
CA ASN A 321 -9.69 15.85 -24.77
C ASN A 321 -10.65 16.59 -23.82
N GLY A 322 -10.36 16.59 -22.52
CA GLY A 322 -11.22 17.18 -21.50
C GLY A 322 -12.34 16.27 -21.00
N ASN A 323 -12.37 14.99 -21.40
CA ASN A 323 -13.36 14.05 -20.88
C ASN A 323 -12.97 13.57 -19.48
N PRO A 324 -13.93 13.38 -18.57
CA PRO A 324 -13.62 12.93 -17.22
C PRO A 324 -13.23 11.45 -17.19
N VAL A 325 -12.01 11.21 -16.69
CA VAL A 325 -11.49 9.89 -16.31
C VAL A 325 -11.89 9.57 -14.88
N ILE A 326 -11.86 10.58 -14.01
CA ILE A 326 -12.43 10.55 -12.67
C ILE A 326 -13.34 11.76 -12.55
N TRP A 327 -14.64 11.52 -12.46
CA TRP A 327 -15.61 12.60 -12.29
C TRP A 327 -15.86 12.94 -10.83
N ASP A 328 -15.65 12.05 -9.87
CA ASP A 328 -15.93 12.37 -8.48
C ASP A 328 -14.83 11.85 -7.55
N GLY A 329 -13.90 12.74 -7.21
CA GLY A 329 -12.83 12.46 -6.25
C GLY A 329 -13.34 12.36 -4.80
N PRO A 330 -12.54 11.80 -3.88
CA PRO A 330 -12.88 11.79 -2.46
C PRO A 330 -13.08 13.20 -1.91
N ARG A 331 -14.06 13.36 -1.03
CA ARG A 331 -14.30 14.61 -0.28
C ARG A 331 -13.18 14.87 0.70
N ILE A 332 -12.69 16.10 0.73
CA ILE A 332 -11.70 16.60 1.68
C ILE A 332 -12.41 17.66 2.54
N PRO A 333 -12.76 17.33 3.80
CA PRO A 333 -13.45 18.24 4.68
C PRO A 333 -12.67 19.53 4.94
N LEU A 334 -13.38 20.66 5.01
CA LEU A 334 -12.75 21.94 5.33
C LEU A 334 -12.08 21.93 6.71
N GLY A 335 -12.52 21.10 7.65
CA GLY A 335 -11.97 21.01 9.01
C GLY A 335 -12.17 22.28 9.86
N GLY A 336 -13.17 23.08 9.51
CA GLY A 336 -13.53 24.35 10.16
C GLY A 336 -14.07 25.36 9.13
N ASP A 337 -14.97 26.24 9.57
CA ASP A 337 -15.58 27.25 8.69
C ASP A 337 -14.52 28.21 8.13
N ILE A 338 -14.68 28.61 6.86
CA ILE A 338 -13.79 29.57 6.19
C ILE A 338 -14.53 30.88 5.95
N ALA A 339 -14.18 31.89 6.73
CA ALA A 339 -14.72 33.24 6.59
C ALA A 339 -14.36 33.86 5.22
N VAL A 340 -15.15 34.85 4.80
CA VAL A 340 -14.88 35.63 3.58
C VAL A 340 -13.48 36.26 3.66
N GLY A 341 -12.67 36.09 2.62
CA GLY A 341 -11.28 36.56 2.53
C GLY A 341 -10.25 35.70 3.29
N ALA A 342 -10.69 34.73 4.11
CA ALA A 342 -9.78 33.80 4.78
C ALA A 342 -9.27 32.73 3.81
N ASN A 343 -8.13 32.13 4.14
CA ASN A 343 -7.52 31.05 3.37
C ASN A 343 -7.15 29.86 4.24
N LYS A 344 -7.04 28.68 3.61
CA LYS A 344 -6.63 27.44 4.26
C LYS A 344 -5.83 26.57 3.30
N GLN A 345 -4.85 25.85 3.83
CA GLN A 345 -4.03 24.90 3.08
C GLN A 345 -4.63 23.49 3.13
N PHE A 346 -4.61 22.80 1.99
CA PHE A 346 -5.10 21.44 1.80
C PHE A 346 -4.06 20.57 1.12
N THR A 347 -4.05 19.28 1.50
CA THR A 347 -3.30 18.24 0.79
C THR A 347 -4.30 17.36 0.05
N ILE A 348 -4.20 17.34 -1.28
CA ILE A 348 -5.12 16.59 -2.15
C ILE A 348 -4.37 15.38 -2.68
N GLY A 349 -4.81 14.18 -2.32
CA GLY A 349 -4.32 12.92 -2.88
C GLY A 349 -5.11 12.50 -4.11
N TYR A 350 -4.42 12.05 -5.16
CA TYR A 350 -5.04 11.51 -6.38
C TYR A 350 -4.21 10.36 -6.96
N THR A 351 -4.85 9.48 -7.72
CA THR A 351 -4.18 8.35 -8.40
C THR A 351 -4.09 8.61 -9.90
N ALA A 352 -2.89 8.49 -10.46
CA ALA A 352 -2.68 8.63 -11.90
C ALA A 352 -3.31 7.46 -12.68
N PRO A 353 -3.89 7.70 -13.88
CA PRO A 353 -4.47 6.66 -14.72
C PRO A 353 -3.46 5.62 -15.19
N ASN A 354 -3.94 4.45 -15.60
CA ASN A 354 -3.10 3.34 -16.09
C ASN A 354 -2.79 3.42 -17.60
N THR A 355 -3.00 4.59 -18.21
CA THR A 355 -2.83 4.79 -19.66
C THR A 355 -1.95 6.00 -19.90
N ALA A 356 -1.00 5.88 -20.83
CA ALA A 356 -0.10 6.98 -21.17
C ALA A 356 -0.87 8.13 -21.80
N GLY A 357 -0.53 9.36 -21.40
CA GLY A 357 -1.19 10.56 -21.91
C GLY A 357 -0.99 11.77 -21.01
N THR A 358 -1.52 12.89 -21.46
CA THR A 358 -1.61 14.12 -20.66
C THR A 358 -2.98 14.16 -20.00
N TYR A 359 -3.01 14.42 -18.70
CA TYR A 359 -4.23 14.53 -17.91
C TYR A 359 -4.29 15.88 -17.21
N THR A 360 -5.48 16.39 -16.94
CA THR A 360 -5.69 17.64 -16.21
C THR A 360 -6.36 17.34 -14.87
N LEU A 361 -5.68 17.68 -13.77
CA LEU A 361 -6.26 17.72 -12.43
C LEU A 361 -7.10 18.99 -12.31
N VAL A 362 -8.39 18.83 -12.01
CA VAL A 362 -9.32 19.92 -11.77
C VAL A 362 -9.74 19.89 -10.31
N VAL A 363 -9.42 20.90 -9.52
CA VAL A 363 -9.83 20.97 -8.11
C VAL A 363 -10.93 22.01 -7.95
N ASP A 364 -12.01 21.62 -7.29
CA ASP A 364 -13.17 22.48 -7.06
C ASP A 364 -13.78 22.21 -5.68
N LEU A 365 -14.59 23.16 -5.20
CA LEU A 365 -15.35 22.99 -3.97
C LEU A 365 -16.78 22.55 -4.32
N VAL A 366 -17.36 21.75 -3.45
CA VAL A 366 -18.74 21.30 -3.56
C VAL A 366 -19.50 21.72 -2.31
N ARG A 367 -20.67 22.33 -2.51
CA ARG A 367 -21.65 22.49 -1.45
C ARG A 367 -22.55 21.26 -1.48
N GLU A 368 -22.39 20.42 -0.46
CA GLU A 368 -22.98 19.08 -0.43
C GLU A 368 -24.50 19.10 -0.61
N GLY A 369 -24.99 18.25 -1.51
CA GLY A 369 -26.40 18.16 -1.89
C GLY A 369 -26.94 19.33 -2.70
N ILE A 370 -26.11 20.32 -3.09
CA ILE A 370 -26.54 21.52 -3.81
C ILE A 370 -25.85 21.64 -5.16
N ALA A 371 -24.54 21.95 -5.17
CA ALA A 371 -23.85 22.31 -6.40
C ALA A 371 -22.33 22.36 -6.19
N TRP A 372 -21.59 22.10 -7.27
CA TRP A 372 -20.17 22.46 -7.36
C TRP A 372 -20.01 23.96 -7.54
N PHE A 373 -18.96 24.54 -6.97
CA PHE A 373 -18.70 25.98 -7.06
C PHE A 373 -18.52 26.42 -8.50
N GLN A 374 -17.95 25.59 -9.38
CA GLN A 374 -17.88 25.89 -10.81
C GLN A 374 -19.25 26.12 -11.46
N SER A 375 -20.29 25.39 -11.02
CA SER A 375 -21.65 25.58 -11.53
C SER A 375 -22.33 26.84 -10.98
N LEU A 376 -21.76 27.42 -9.91
CA LEU A 376 -22.16 28.71 -9.34
C LEU A 376 -21.30 29.88 -9.89
N GLY A 377 -20.42 29.61 -10.86
CA GLY A 377 -19.59 30.62 -11.53
C GLY A 377 -18.17 30.78 -10.99
N SER A 378 -17.76 30.03 -9.96
CA SER A 378 -16.38 30.00 -9.48
C SER A 378 -15.46 29.37 -10.53
N GLN A 379 -14.22 29.83 -10.67
CA GLN A 379 -13.25 29.16 -11.54
C GLN A 379 -12.53 28.05 -10.76
N PRO A 380 -12.64 26.77 -11.16
CA PRO A 380 -11.89 25.69 -10.50
C PRO A 380 -10.41 25.78 -10.85
N PHE A 381 -9.55 25.23 -9.98
CA PHE A 381 -8.15 25.06 -10.30
C PHE A 381 -7.97 24.03 -11.42
N ARG A 382 -7.05 24.26 -12.36
CA ARG A 382 -6.74 23.33 -13.45
C ARG A 382 -5.23 23.28 -13.68
N GLN A 383 -4.65 22.08 -13.68
CA GLN A 383 -3.25 21.87 -14.06
C GLN A 383 -3.03 20.53 -14.76
N SER A 384 -2.31 20.56 -15.87
CA SER A 384 -1.99 19.34 -16.64
C SER A 384 -0.69 18.69 -16.18
N PHE A 385 -0.63 17.37 -16.23
CA PHE A 385 0.56 16.55 -15.98
C PHE A 385 0.61 15.35 -16.92
N ALA A 386 1.82 14.86 -17.20
CA ALA A 386 2.05 13.71 -18.06
C ALA A 386 2.05 12.41 -17.26
N VAL A 387 1.42 11.38 -17.81
CA VAL A 387 1.41 10.02 -17.29
C VAL A 387 2.04 9.09 -18.31
N SER A 388 2.96 8.24 -17.84
CA SER A 388 3.63 7.23 -18.67
C SER A 388 3.88 5.95 -17.87
N SER A 389 4.30 4.86 -18.51
CA SER A 389 4.73 3.67 -17.77
C SER A 389 5.97 3.95 -16.91
N GLY A 390 6.81 4.89 -17.36
CA GLY A 390 8.16 5.12 -16.84
C GLY A 390 9.14 3.97 -17.09
N LEU A 391 8.73 2.97 -17.89
CA LEU A 391 9.47 1.75 -18.15
C LEU A 391 10.04 1.79 -19.58
N SER A 392 11.34 1.57 -19.69
CA SER A 392 12.04 1.40 -20.97
C SER A 392 13.27 0.55 -20.73
N ALA A 393 13.44 -0.51 -21.52
CA ALA A 393 14.53 -1.46 -21.36
C ALA A 393 15.32 -1.64 -22.65
N GLY A 394 16.63 -1.83 -22.50
CA GLY A 394 17.51 -2.38 -23.53
C GLY A 394 18.03 -3.74 -23.13
N TYR A 395 18.32 -4.58 -24.12
CA TYR A 395 18.86 -5.92 -23.91
C TYR A 395 20.19 -6.03 -24.65
N GLY A 396 21.26 -6.32 -23.93
CA GLY A 396 22.63 -6.38 -24.40
C GLY A 396 23.07 -7.79 -24.79
N ALA A 397 24.30 -8.13 -24.42
CA ALA A 397 24.90 -9.45 -24.68
C ALA A 397 24.17 -10.56 -23.93
N THR A 398 24.12 -11.74 -24.55
CA THR A 398 23.50 -12.95 -23.99
C THR A 398 24.45 -14.13 -24.08
N THR A 399 24.11 -15.23 -23.40
CA THR A 399 24.80 -16.52 -23.56
C THR A 399 23.97 -17.54 -24.34
N THR A 400 22.98 -17.09 -25.12
CA THR A 400 22.12 -17.98 -25.92
C THR A 400 22.97 -18.76 -26.93
N PRO A 401 22.98 -20.10 -26.88
CA PRO A 401 23.78 -20.90 -27.79
C PRO A 401 23.15 -20.96 -29.18
N GLN A 402 23.96 -21.24 -30.20
CA GLN A 402 23.45 -21.49 -31.56
C GLN A 402 22.64 -22.78 -31.66
N GLN A 403 22.98 -23.78 -30.84
CA GLN A 403 22.32 -25.08 -30.81
C GLN A 403 22.12 -25.56 -29.38
N ALA A 404 21.01 -26.26 -29.15
CA ALA A 404 20.69 -26.95 -27.90
C ALA A 404 20.02 -28.30 -28.16
N THR A 405 19.95 -29.16 -27.16
CA THR A 405 19.32 -30.47 -27.27
C THR A 405 17.87 -30.44 -26.78
N ILE A 406 17.10 -31.45 -27.20
CA ILE A 406 15.69 -31.59 -26.86
C ILE A 406 15.49 -31.59 -25.33
N GLY A 407 14.54 -30.78 -24.86
CA GLY A 407 14.12 -30.75 -23.45
C GLY A 407 15.18 -30.23 -22.46
N ALA A 408 16.29 -29.67 -22.95
CA ALA A 408 17.29 -29.06 -22.08
C ALA A 408 16.74 -27.80 -21.38
N THR A 409 17.24 -27.49 -20.18
CA THR A 409 17.01 -26.20 -19.52
C THR A 409 18.32 -25.41 -19.47
N LEU A 410 18.43 -24.42 -20.35
CA LEU A 410 19.65 -23.62 -20.49
C LEU A 410 19.81 -22.63 -19.33
N GLN A 411 21.00 -22.56 -18.74
CA GLN A 411 21.35 -21.49 -17.81
C GLN A 411 21.97 -20.33 -18.59
N LEU A 412 21.16 -19.33 -18.87
CA LEU A 412 21.53 -18.20 -19.69
C LEU A 412 21.73 -16.94 -18.83
N THR A 413 22.45 -15.98 -19.39
CA THR A 413 22.50 -14.61 -18.86
C THR A 413 22.15 -13.64 -19.97
N THR A 414 21.59 -12.49 -19.61
CA THR A 414 21.44 -11.34 -20.52
C THR A 414 21.67 -10.05 -19.75
N VAL A 415 22.28 -9.07 -20.41
CA VAL A 415 22.43 -7.72 -19.85
C VAL A 415 21.13 -6.96 -20.09
N VAL A 416 20.47 -6.52 -19.03
CA VAL A 416 19.31 -5.61 -19.11
C VAL A 416 19.75 -4.20 -18.73
N ALA A 417 19.39 -3.22 -19.54
CA ALA A 417 19.70 -1.81 -19.33
C ALA A 417 18.40 -1.03 -19.10
N ASN A 418 18.35 -0.24 -18.04
CA ASN A 418 17.21 0.60 -17.72
C ASN A 418 17.35 1.98 -18.37
N TYR A 419 16.58 2.21 -19.42
CA TYR A 419 16.46 3.53 -20.06
C TYR A 419 15.22 4.29 -19.58
N GLY A 420 14.44 3.71 -18.68
CA GLY A 420 13.29 4.33 -18.06
C GLY A 420 13.67 5.24 -16.90
N ALA A 421 12.67 5.95 -16.37
CA ALA A 421 12.84 6.86 -15.24
C ALA A 421 12.65 6.18 -13.87
N ARG A 422 12.16 4.94 -13.85
CA ARG A 422 11.87 4.18 -12.62
C ARG A 422 13.02 3.22 -12.29
N THR A 423 13.50 3.22 -11.06
CA THR A 423 14.39 2.16 -10.55
C THR A 423 13.65 0.83 -10.51
N TRP A 424 14.23 -0.21 -11.12
CA TRP A 424 13.67 -1.57 -11.05
C TRP A 424 14.19 -2.26 -9.80
N THR A 425 13.30 -2.74 -8.93
CA THR A 425 13.67 -3.44 -7.69
C THR A 425 13.53 -4.96 -7.86
N PRO A 426 14.42 -5.76 -7.25
CA PRO A 426 14.26 -7.21 -7.21
C PRO A 426 12.89 -7.59 -6.60
N GLY A 427 12.16 -8.47 -7.28
CA GLY A 427 10.85 -8.96 -6.84
C GLY A 427 9.64 -8.26 -7.49
N ALA A 428 9.72 -6.95 -7.74
CA ALA A 428 8.70 -6.24 -8.51
C ALA A 428 8.96 -6.32 -10.03
N PHE A 429 10.22 -6.45 -10.41
CA PHE A 429 10.67 -6.58 -11.78
C PHE A 429 11.51 -7.84 -11.96
N ALA A 430 11.32 -8.50 -13.09
CA ALA A 430 12.12 -9.65 -13.48
C ALA A 430 12.36 -9.63 -14.98
N LEU A 431 13.45 -10.26 -15.39
CA LEU A 431 13.61 -10.70 -16.77
C LEU A 431 12.80 -11.98 -16.96
N SER A 432 12.21 -12.15 -18.14
CA SER A 432 11.67 -13.42 -18.60
C SER A 432 11.90 -13.56 -20.11
N TYR A 433 11.31 -14.59 -20.71
CA TYR A 433 11.48 -14.90 -22.11
C TYR A 433 10.22 -15.51 -22.73
N HIS A 434 10.14 -15.42 -24.05
CA HIS A 434 9.20 -16.14 -24.90
C HIS A 434 9.98 -16.99 -25.90
N ILE A 435 9.46 -18.16 -26.27
CA ILE A 435 10.01 -18.99 -27.33
C ILE A 435 8.95 -19.15 -28.42
N TYR A 436 9.36 -18.92 -29.66
CA TYR A 436 8.57 -19.13 -30.86
C TYR A 436 9.19 -20.22 -31.72
N ASP A 437 8.36 -21.05 -32.36
CA ASP A 437 8.83 -21.99 -33.37
C ASP A 437 9.25 -21.28 -34.67
N GLY A 438 9.79 -22.05 -35.63
CA GLY A 438 10.21 -21.53 -36.94
C GLY A 438 9.07 -20.94 -37.79
N GLY A 439 7.81 -21.24 -37.46
CA GLY A 439 6.62 -20.63 -38.08
C GLY A 439 6.17 -19.32 -37.42
N GLY A 440 6.79 -18.94 -36.29
CA GLY A 440 6.43 -17.77 -35.51
C GLY A 440 5.29 -18.01 -34.52
N THR A 441 4.93 -19.25 -34.24
CA THR A 441 3.93 -19.60 -33.21
C THR A 441 4.59 -19.63 -31.84
N PRO A 442 4.02 -18.99 -30.80
CA PRO A 442 4.57 -19.06 -29.46
C PRO A 442 4.42 -20.48 -28.89
N VAL A 443 5.54 -21.12 -28.58
CA VAL A 443 5.60 -22.43 -27.89
C VAL A 443 5.83 -22.27 -26.40
N VAL A 444 6.46 -21.16 -25.98
CA VAL A 444 6.53 -20.72 -24.58
C VAL A 444 6.18 -19.24 -24.53
N TRP A 445 5.03 -18.91 -23.97
CA TRP A 445 4.64 -17.50 -23.75
C TRP A 445 5.04 -17.00 -22.37
N ASP A 446 5.02 -17.82 -21.33
CA ASP A 446 5.38 -17.38 -19.98
C ASP A 446 6.60 -18.17 -19.49
N GLY A 447 7.79 -17.65 -19.81
CA GLY A 447 9.07 -18.25 -19.40
C GLY A 447 9.35 -18.14 -17.91
N ALA A 448 10.38 -18.82 -17.43
CA ALA A 448 10.82 -18.66 -16.04
C ALA A 448 11.31 -17.24 -15.74
N ARG A 449 11.32 -16.85 -14.47
CA ARG A 449 11.78 -15.51 -14.04
C ARG A 449 13.28 -15.52 -13.72
N GLY A 450 14.03 -14.65 -14.38
CA GLY A 450 15.37 -14.23 -13.99
C GLY A 450 15.28 -13.10 -12.97
N ARG A 451 15.59 -13.40 -11.70
CA ARG A 451 15.58 -12.39 -10.64
C ARG A 451 16.72 -11.40 -10.85
N LEU A 452 16.41 -10.11 -10.75
CA LEU A 452 17.43 -9.05 -10.75
C LEU A 452 18.39 -9.25 -9.56
N PRO A 453 19.72 -9.33 -9.78
CA PRO A 453 20.69 -9.49 -8.69
C PRO A 453 20.71 -8.30 -7.71
N SER A 454 20.37 -7.11 -8.20
CA SER A 454 20.29 -5.86 -7.45
C SER A 454 19.26 -4.93 -8.09
N SER A 455 18.89 -3.85 -7.40
CA SER A 455 18.10 -2.79 -8.01
C SER A 455 18.83 -2.18 -9.21
N VAL A 456 18.08 -1.78 -10.24
CA VAL A 456 18.60 -1.21 -11.49
C VAL A 456 18.07 0.22 -11.64
N PRO A 457 18.81 1.24 -11.17
CA PRO A 457 18.45 2.65 -11.36
C PRO A 457 18.36 3.06 -12.83
N PRO A 458 17.70 4.19 -13.14
CA PRO A 458 17.75 4.80 -14.47
C PRO A 458 19.18 4.94 -15.01
N LEU A 459 19.35 4.65 -16.30
CA LEU A 459 20.61 4.71 -17.05
C LEU A 459 21.71 3.73 -16.57
N THR A 460 21.33 2.68 -15.84
CA THR A 460 22.25 1.61 -15.42
C THR A 460 21.87 0.27 -16.05
N SER A 461 22.75 -0.72 -15.95
CA SER A 461 22.51 -2.08 -16.44
C SER A 461 22.94 -3.14 -15.45
N VAL A 462 22.38 -4.35 -15.59
CA VAL A 462 22.73 -5.51 -14.79
C VAL A 462 22.69 -6.78 -15.65
N THR A 463 23.57 -7.73 -15.36
CA THR A 463 23.53 -9.07 -15.96
C THR A 463 22.59 -9.94 -15.14
N VAL A 464 21.53 -10.46 -15.77
CA VAL A 464 20.50 -11.27 -15.09
C VAL A 464 20.68 -12.74 -15.47
N PRO A 465 20.93 -13.64 -14.50
CA PRO A 465 20.90 -15.08 -14.73
C PRO A 465 19.45 -15.58 -14.81
N ILE A 466 19.19 -16.51 -15.75
CA ILE A 466 17.86 -17.03 -16.01
C ILE A 466 17.90 -18.45 -16.57
N SER A 467 16.96 -19.29 -16.12
CA SER A 467 16.78 -20.66 -16.60
C SER A 467 15.79 -20.69 -17.76
N VAL A 468 16.19 -21.17 -18.92
CA VAL A 468 15.35 -21.24 -20.12
C VAL A 468 15.04 -22.70 -20.45
N ALA A 469 13.83 -23.14 -20.11
CA ALA A 469 13.34 -24.47 -20.45
C ALA A 469 12.96 -24.54 -21.94
N LEU A 470 13.57 -25.47 -22.67
CA LEU A 470 13.34 -25.64 -24.10
C LEU A 470 12.19 -26.62 -24.39
N PRO A 471 11.45 -26.41 -25.50
CA PRO A 471 10.43 -27.34 -25.96
C PRO A 471 11.02 -28.69 -26.39
N SER A 472 10.16 -29.70 -26.54
CA SER A 472 10.54 -31.07 -26.90
C SER A 472 10.70 -31.32 -28.40
N GLY A 473 10.41 -30.34 -29.26
CA GLY A 473 10.53 -30.48 -30.72
C GLY A 473 11.89 -30.03 -31.24
N THR A 474 12.43 -30.72 -32.24
CA THR A 474 13.63 -30.28 -32.98
C THR A 474 13.29 -29.25 -34.05
N GLY A 475 14.24 -28.37 -34.38
CA GLY A 475 14.07 -27.36 -35.43
C GLY A 475 14.61 -26.00 -35.02
N GLY A 476 14.40 -25.00 -35.87
CA GLY A 476 14.75 -23.61 -35.57
C GLY A 476 13.72 -22.96 -34.66
N TYR A 477 14.19 -22.20 -33.67
CA TYR A 477 13.39 -21.45 -32.70
C TYR A 477 13.92 -20.03 -32.54
N ARG A 478 13.03 -19.15 -32.07
CA ARG A 478 13.36 -17.77 -31.70
C ARG A 478 13.09 -17.55 -30.23
N LEU A 479 14.13 -17.23 -29.47
CA LEU A 479 14.04 -16.78 -28.07
C LEU A 479 13.89 -15.25 -28.06
N GLU A 480 12.89 -14.74 -27.34
CA GLU A 480 12.65 -13.32 -27.19
C GLU A 480 12.74 -12.92 -25.72
N TRP A 481 13.70 -12.06 -25.37
CA TRP A 481 13.88 -11.53 -24.03
C TRP A 481 12.92 -10.39 -23.75
N ASP A 482 12.22 -10.46 -22.61
CA ASP A 482 11.29 -9.42 -22.20
C ASP A 482 11.32 -9.20 -20.68
N MET A 483 11.30 -7.94 -20.27
CA MET A 483 11.16 -7.54 -18.88
C MET A 483 9.69 -7.59 -18.50
N VAL A 484 9.40 -7.97 -17.26
CA VAL A 484 8.05 -7.97 -16.70
C VAL A 484 8.04 -7.18 -15.40
N GLN A 485 7.02 -6.34 -15.24
CA GLN A 485 6.63 -5.83 -13.92
C GLN A 485 5.58 -6.80 -13.37
N GLU A 486 5.94 -7.52 -12.31
CA GLU A 486 5.10 -8.58 -11.74
C GLU A 486 3.73 -8.04 -11.32
N GLY A 487 2.67 -8.75 -11.72
CA GLY A 487 1.28 -8.38 -11.47
C GLY A 487 0.78 -7.14 -12.24
N VAL A 488 1.58 -6.56 -13.14
CA VAL A 488 1.21 -5.35 -13.89
C VAL A 488 1.21 -5.59 -15.39
N SER A 489 2.36 -5.78 -16.02
CA SER A 489 2.46 -5.90 -17.48
C SER A 489 3.84 -6.37 -17.91
N TRP A 490 3.89 -7.00 -19.09
CA TRP A 490 5.12 -7.16 -19.85
C TRP A 490 5.57 -5.80 -20.40
N PHE A 491 6.87 -5.59 -20.52
CA PHE A 491 7.42 -4.35 -21.08
C PHE A 491 7.08 -4.25 -22.58
N SER A 492 7.06 -5.37 -23.30
CA SER A 492 6.63 -5.41 -24.71
C SER A 492 5.18 -4.95 -24.93
N GLN A 493 4.28 -5.24 -24.00
CA GLN A 493 2.89 -4.75 -24.05
C GLN A 493 2.81 -3.22 -23.87
N LEU A 494 3.87 -2.60 -23.37
CA LEU A 494 4.03 -1.15 -23.20
C LEU A 494 4.92 -0.54 -24.30
N GLY A 495 5.19 -1.28 -25.38
CA GLY A 495 5.92 -0.82 -26.56
C GLY A 495 7.44 -0.96 -26.49
N VAL A 496 7.99 -1.55 -25.42
CA VAL A 496 9.44 -1.80 -25.32
C VAL A 496 9.83 -2.96 -26.24
N GLN A 497 10.82 -2.73 -27.10
CA GLN A 497 11.25 -3.74 -28.07
C GLN A 497 11.98 -4.91 -27.38
N ARG A 498 11.51 -6.14 -27.65
CA ARG A 498 12.16 -7.37 -27.19
C ARG A 498 13.44 -7.64 -27.98
N LYS A 499 14.43 -8.27 -27.37
CA LYS A 499 15.59 -8.80 -28.09
C LYS A 499 15.31 -10.21 -28.57
N GLN A 500 15.49 -10.45 -29.86
CA GLN A 500 15.24 -11.72 -30.50
C GLN A 500 16.54 -12.45 -30.84
N GLU A 501 16.58 -13.76 -30.60
CA GLU A 501 17.74 -14.61 -30.86
C GLU A 501 17.31 -15.93 -31.46
N LEU A 502 17.97 -16.33 -32.55
CA LEU A 502 17.68 -17.59 -33.23
C LEU A 502 18.60 -18.69 -32.70
N PHE A 503 18.04 -19.87 -32.45
CA PHE A 503 18.78 -21.07 -32.08
C PHE A 503 18.10 -22.32 -32.64
N THR A 504 18.83 -23.43 -32.72
CA THR A 504 18.31 -24.70 -33.24
C THR A 504 18.28 -25.76 -32.15
N ILE A 505 17.15 -26.44 -31.99
CA ILE A 505 17.05 -27.64 -31.15
C ILE A 505 17.35 -28.86 -32.01
N VAL A 506 18.36 -29.64 -31.61
CA VAL A 506 18.83 -30.84 -32.31
C VAL A 506 18.58 -32.12 -31.50
N PRO A 507 18.47 -33.30 -32.15
CA PRO A 507 18.41 -34.58 -31.47
C PRO A 507 19.58 -34.81 -30.51
N GLY A 508 19.29 -35.01 -29.23
CA GLY A 508 20.26 -35.23 -28.17
C GLY A 508 19.62 -35.02 -26.80
N VAL A 509 20.38 -35.20 -25.73
CA VAL A 509 19.91 -34.96 -24.36
C VAL A 509 21.03 -34.41 -23.49
N THR A 510 20.68 -33.47 -22.62
CA THR A 510 21.58 -32.97 -21.57
C THR A 510 21.10 -33.45 -20.22
N PHE A 511 21.93 -34.22 -19.52
CA PHE A 511 21.70 -34.62 -18.15
C PHE A 511 22.39 -33.64 -17.20
N TYR A 512 21.62 -33.09 -16.27
CA TYR A 512 22.12 -32.37 -15.11
C TYR A 512 22.15 -33.37 -13.96
N GLY A 513 23.34 -33.66 -13.48
CA GLY A 513 23.60 -34.66 -12.47
C GLY A 513 24.12 -34.09 -11.16
N SER A 514 23.99 -34.87 -10.11
CA SER A 514 24.57 -34.60 -8.80
C SER A 514 25.09 -35.90 -8.21
N GLY A 515 26.09 -35.85 -7.33
CA GLY A 515 26.67 -37.04 -6.74
C GLY A 515 27.70 -37.77 -7.60
N PHE A 516 28.33 -38.77 -7.00
CA PHE A 516 29.30 -39.67 -7.60
C PHE A 516 29.25 -41.02 -6.87
N GLY A 517 28.88 -42.08 -7.59
CA GLY A 517 28.70 -43.42 -7.03
C GLY A 517 27.24 -43.89 -7.10
N HIS A 518 26.93 -44.94 -6.34
CA HIS A 518 25.62 -45.62 -6.39
C HIS A 518 24.53 -44.94 -5.55
N GLY A 519 24.87 -43.96 -4.70
CA GLY A 519 23.88 -43.20 -3.92
C GLY A 519 23.34 -43.91 -2.67
N VAL A 520 23.65 -45.20 -2.46
CA VAL A 520 23.12 -46.02 -1.36
C VAL A 520 23.96 -45.85 -0.09
N GLY A 521 23.30 -45.62 1.04
CA GLY A 521 23.94 -45.50 2.36
C GLY A 521 24.72 -44.19 2.55
N MET A 522 25.85 -44.23 3.25
CA MET A 522 26.53 -43.01 3.71
C MET A 522 27.24 -42.24 2.57
N SER A 523 27.01 -40.92 2.46
CA SER A 523 27.82 -40.04 1.60
C SER A 523 29.08 -39.61 2.34
N GLN A 524 30.25 -39.76 1.71
CA GLN A 524 31.51 -39.30 2.26
C GLN A 524 31.53 -37.76 2.35
N TYR A 525 31.19 -37.06 1.25
CA TYR A 525 31.12 -35.59 1.26
C TYR A 525 30.05 -35.08 2.24
N GLY A 526 28.90 -35.74 2.28
CA GLY A 526 27.83 -35.39 3.22
C GLY A 526 28.26 -35.62 4.67
N ALA A 527 28.96 -36.72 4.99
CA ALA A 527 29.53 -36.94 6.32
C ALA A 527 30.49 -35.81 6.73
N ASN A 528 31.36 -35.34 5.83
CA ASN A 528 32.21 -34.18 6.09
C ASN A 528 31.39 -32.88 6.27
N GLY A 529 30.34 -32.67 5.46
CA GLY A 529 29.43 -31.53 5.62
C GLY A 529 28.71 -31.51 6.98
N TRP A 530 28.16 -32.64 7.41
CA TRP A 530 27.52 -32.77 8.74
C TRP A 530 28.52 -32.59 9.87
N ALA A 531 29.73 -33.11 9.71
CA ALA A 531 30.79 -32.96 10.70
C ALA A 531 31.29 -31.50 10.81
N THR A 532 31.22 -30.72 9.73
CA THR A 532 31.64 -29.30 9.71
C THR A 532 30.53 -28.31 10.02
N GLY A 533 29.27 -28.75 10.11
CA GLY A 533 28.16 -27.89 10.51
C GLY A 533 27.55 -27.04 9.39
N VAL A 534 27.81 -27.35 8.12
CA VAL A 534 27.37 -26.50 6.97
C VAL A 534 25.85 -26.37 6.83
N THR A 535 25.09 -27.24 7.47
CA THR A 535 23.62 -27.21 7.52
C THR A 535 23.06 -26.52 8.77
N GLY A 536 23.93 -25.95 9.62
CA GLY A 536 23.59 -25.43 10.94
C GLY A 536 23.64 -26.47 12.07
N LEU A 537 23.92 -27.74 11.75
CA LEU A 537 24.08 -28.83 12.71
C LEU A 537 25.45 -29.49 12.59
N THR A 538 26.21 -29.50 13.69
CA THR A 538 27.47 -30.24 13.80
C THR A 538 27.22 -31.60 14.43
N LEU A 539 27.45 -32.68 13.69
CA LEU A 539 27.16 -34.05 14.13
C LEU A 539 28.44 -34.83 14.49
N THR A 540 28.35 -35.69 15.50
CA THR A 540 29.41 -36.69 15.80
C THR A 540 29.38 -37.85 14.80
N GLY A 541 30.45 -38.65 14.74
CA GLY A 541 30.53 -39.82 13.86
C GLY A 541 29.38 -40.82 14.07
N GLU A 542 28.95 -41.01 15.32
CA GLU A 542 27.81 -41.85 15.69
C GLU A 542 26.48 -41.28 15.16
N GLN A 543 26.30 -39.96 15.28
CA GLN A 543 25.10 -39.27 14.80
C GLN A 543 25.04 -39.25 13.26
N ILE A 544 26.18 -39.09 12.59
CA ILE A 544 26.29 -39.17 11.14
C ILE A 544 25.85 -40.57 10.66
N VAL A 545 26.38 -41.63 11.26
CA VAL A 545 25.98 -43.01 10.95
C VAL A 545 24.48 -43.23 11.20
N ALA A 546 23.95 -42.82 12.35
CA ALA A 546 22.52 -42.96 12.65
C ALA A 546 21.62 -42.20 11.67
N ARG A 547 22.12 -41.12 11.06
CA ARG A 547 21.42 -40.33 10.04
C ARG A 547 21.32 -41.07 8.71
N TYR A 548 22.41 -41.68 8.25
CA TYR A 548 22.46 -42.42 6.98
C TYR A 548 21.90 -43.84 7.08
N TYR A 549 21.92 -44.43 8.28
CA TYR A 549 21.39 -45.76 8.55
C TYR A 549 20.30 -45.70 9.63
N PRO A 550 19.07 -45.28 9.28
CA PRO A 550 18.02 -45.04 10.27
C PRO A 550 17.63 -46.33 11.03
N GLY A 551 17.37 -46.17 12.33
CA GLY A 551 16.97 -47.28 13.21
C GLY A 551 18.11 -48.22 13.61
N THR A 552 19.36 -47.86 13.32
CA THR A 552 20.54 -48.65 13.71
C THR A 552 21.09 -48.24 15.08
N ALA A 553 21.89 -49.15 15.66
CA ALA A 553 22.67 -48.92 16.88
C ALA A 553 24.11 -49.36 16.67
N LEU A 554 25.03 -48.81 17.46
CA LEU A 554 26.42 -49.26 17.51
C LEU A 554 26.58 -50.32 18.59
N GLN A 555 27.15 -51.47 18.21
CA GLN A 555 27.45 -52.57 19.13
C GLN A 555 28.90 -53.00 18.97
N PHE A 556 29.48 -53.56 20.04
CA PHE A 556 30.81 -54.12 19.95
C PHE A 556 30.81 -55.39 19.09
N VAL A 557 31.90 -55.59 18.35
CA VAL A 557 32.18 -56.85 17.66
C VAL A 557 32.20 -57.99 18.67
N ASP A 558 31.74 -59.17 18.24
CA ASP A 558 31.86 -60.37 19.05
C ASP A 558 33.35 -60.71 19.26
N ALA A 559 33.78 -60.77 20.52
CA ALA A 559 35.15 -61.08 20.90
C ALA A 559 35.58 -62.51 20.49
N GLN A 560 34.62 -63.42 20.25
CA GLN A 560 34.88 -64.76 19.76
C GLN A 560 34.92 -64.84 18.23
N ARG A 561 34.63 -63.74 17.53
CA ARG A 561 34.65 -63.74 16.07
C ARG A 561 36.09 -63.86 15.55
N PRO A 562 36.33 -64.73 14.55
CA PRO A 562 37.61 -64.78 13.88
C PRO A 562 38.02 -63.43 13.26
N ASN A 563 39.33 -63.24 13.14
CA ASN A 563 39.92 -62.09 12.45
C ASN A 563 39.44 -61.98 11.00
N ASN A 564 39.45 -60.76 10.46
CA ASN A 564 39.11 -60.49 9.07
C ASN A 564 40.13 -61.13 8.13
N ARG A 565 39.67 -61.73 7.04
CA ARG A 565 40.49 -62.41 6.04
C ARG A 565 40.38 -61.67 4.70
N VAL A 566 41.44 -60.97 4.31
CA VAL A 566 41.48 -60.12 3.12
C VAL A 566 42.24 -60.82 2.01
N LEU A 567 41.59 -61.14 0.90
CA LEU A 567 42.26 -61.64 -0.29
C LEU A 567 43.08 -60.52 -0.93
N LEU A 568 44.38 -60.74 -1.10
CA LEU A 568 45.26 -59.77 -1.74
C LEU A 568 45.27 -59.95 -3.27
N SER A 569 44.96 -58.89 -3.99
CA SER A 569 45.01 -58.83 -5.46
C SER A 569 46.43 -58.97 -6.01
N ALA A 570 46.55 -59.21 -7.32
CA ALA A 570 47.79 -59.01 -8.04
C ALA A 570 48.27 -57.54 -7.95
N PRO A 571 49.58 -57.26 -8.10
CA PRO A 571 50.06 -55.89 -8.18
C PRO A 571 49.37 -55.17 -9.34
N SER A 572 48.77 -54.00 -9.08
CA SER A 572 48.14 -53.21 -10.14
C SER A 572 49.20 -52.69 -11.10
N SER A 573 49.00 -52.88 -12.42
CA SER A 573 49.80 -52.23 -13.45
C SER A 573 49.41 -50.76 -13.66
N GLN A 574 48.34 -50.28 -13.01
CA GLN A 574 47.89 -48.90 -13.04
C GLN A 574 48.26 -48.19 -11.74
N GLY A 575 49.40 -47.49 -11.74
CA GLY A 575 49.95 -46.79 -10.56
C GLY A 575 49.11 -45.64 -9.98
N ARG A 576 47.89 -45.39 -10.48
CA ARG A 576 47.01 -44.29 -10.03
C ARG A 576 46.11 -44.68 -8.86
N TYR A 577 45.73 -45.95 -8.74
CA TYR A 577 44.92 -46.44 -7.63
C TYR A 577 45.82 -47.34 -6.79
N VAL A 578 46.03 -46.97 -5.53
CA VAL A 578 46.72 -47.82 -4.54
C VAL A 578 45.85 -49.04 -4.17
N CYS A 579 44.63 -49.12 -4.71
CA CYS A 579 43.72 -50.26 -4.67
C CYS A 579 44.20 -51.39 -5.60
N GLY A 580 43.88 -52.63 -5.25
CA GLY A 580 44.10 -53.78 -6.12
C GLY A 580 43.42 -53.66 -7.49
N ASP A 581 43.98 -54.32 -8.51
CA ASP A 581 43.22 -54.66 -9.73
C ASP A 581 42.20 -55.76 -9.35
N ASN A 582 41.06 -55.86 -10.04
CA ASN A 582 40.00 -56.87 -9.80
C ASN A 582 40.45 -58.33 -10.09
N ARG A 583 41.76 -58.55 -10.20
CA ARG A 583 42.42 -59.84 -10.43
C ARG A 583 43.18 -60.23 -9.17
N TYR A 584 42.87 -61.40 -8.61
CA TYR A 584 43.58 -61.97 -7.47
C TYR A 584 45.07 -62.20 -7.80
N PHE A 585 45.93 -62.26 -6.78
CA PHE A 585 47.34 -62.61 -6.99
C PHE A 585 47.43 -64.03 -7.55
N ALA A 586 47.94 -64.17 -8.78
CA ALA A 586 48.07 -65.46 -9.47
C ALA A 586 49.53 -65.89 -9.66
N GLY A 587 50.48 -65.27 -8.94
CA GLY A 587 51.87 -65.67 -8.96
C GLY A 587 52.09 -67.00 -8.22
N SER A 588 53.13 -67.74 -8.60
CA SER A 588 53.55 -68.97 -7.91
C SER A 588 54.59 -68.71 -6.82
N LEU A 589 55.04 -67.47 -6.63
CA LEU A 589 56.12 -67.08 -5.72
C LEU A 589 55.71 -65.91 -4.83
N ALA A 590 56.00 -66.00 -3.53
CA ALA A 590 55.89 -64.88 -2.60
C ALA A 590 57.10 -64.86 -1.66
N ASP A 591 57.74 -63.71 -1.51
CA ASP A 591 58.79 -63.45 -0.53
C ASP A 591 58.24 -62.54 0.56
N LEU A 592 58.42 -62.97 1.80
CA LEU A 592 58.07 -62.20 2.98
C LEU A 592 59.31 -61.77 3.76
N ASN A 593 59.27 -60.54 4.26
CA ASN A 593 60.28 -59.98 5.16
C ASN A 593 59.62 -59.27 6.35
N SER A 594 60.37 -59.07 7.43
CA SER A 594 59.91 -58.25 8.57
C SER A 594 61.09 -57.83 9.43
N SER A 595 61.12 -56.56 9.85
CA SER A 595 62.09 -56.03 10.82
C SER A 595 61.95 -56.66 12.21
N GLY A 596 60.75 -57.13 12.57
CA GLY A 596 60.46 -57.77 13.86
C GLY A 596 60.60 -59.29 13.86
N GLY A 597 60.95 -59.89 12.73
CA GLY A 597 60.99 -61.34 12.53
C GLY A 597 59.61 -61.98 12.40
N MET A 598 59.59 -63.25 12.00
CA MET A 598 58.35 -63.99 11.72
C MET A 598 58.47 -65.48 12.02
N ARG A 599 57.33 -66.11 12.31
CA ARG A 599 57.16 -67.56 12.42
C ARG A 599 56.28 -68.07 11.29
N VAL A 600 56.67 -69.21 10.71
CA VAL A 600 55.91 -69.92 9.68
C VAL A 600 55.25 -71.13 10.33
N MET A 601 53.94 -71.27 10.16
CA MET A 601 53.12 -72.28 10.82
C MET A 601 52.30 -73.07 9.80
N ASN A 602 52.14 -74.37 10.04
CA ASN A 602 51.24 -75.22 9.26
C ASN A 602 49.86 -75.28 9.93
N GLU A 603 48.88 -74.59 9.36
CA GLU A 603 47.52 -74.59 9.90
C GLU A 603 46.88 -75.98 9.88
N GLY A 604 47.17 -76.77 8.84
CA GLY A 604 46.66 -78.14 8.69
C GLY A 604 47.23 -79.13 9.71
N ALA A 605 48.28 -78.74 10.44
CA ALA A 605 48.89 -79.52 11.51
C ALA A 605 48.79 -78.80 12.86
N ASN A 606 47.59 -78.33 13.22
CA ASN A 606 47.30 -77.63 14.48
C ASN A 606 48.24 -76.45 14.75
N ASN A 607 48.55 -75.65 13.71
CA ASN A 607 49.49 -74.53 13.77
C ASN A 607 50.91 -74.89 14.23
N GLN A 608 51.39 -76.10 13.91
CA GLN A 608 52.78 -76.50 14.16
C GLN A 608 53.76 -75.48 13.53
N GLU A 609 54.70 -74.97 14.32
CA GLU A 609 55.75 -74.07 13.84
C GLU A 609 56.74 -74.85 12.98
N LEU A 610 56.87 -74.44 11.72
CA LEU A 610 57.75 -75.04 10.71
C LEU A 610 59.13 -74.38 10.73
N ALA A 611 59.17 -73.07 10.90
CA ALA A 611 60.38 -72.29 10.92
C ALA A 611 60.17 -70.93 11.60
N ARG A 612 61.28 -70.35 12.07
CA ARG A 612 61.34 -69.04 12.69
C ARG A 612 62.53 -68.26 12.14
N GLY A 613 62.31 -66.99 11.80
CA GLY A 613 63.34 -66.06 11.36
C GLY A 613 63.31 -64.78 12.18
N GLY A 614 64.48 -64.25 12.51
CA GLY A 614 64.66 -62.95 13.18
C GLY A 614 64.42 -61.76 12.25
N GLY A 615 64.59 -60.55 12.78
CA GLY A 615 64.44 -59.31 12.01
C GLY A 615 65.35 -59.28 10.78
N GLY A 616 64.78 -58.94 9.62
CA GLY A 616 65.49 -58.86 8.33
C GLY A 616 65.69 -60.19 7.60
N GLN A 617 65.27 -61.31 8.19
CA GLN A 617 65.35 -62.63 7.54
C GLN A 617 64.12 -62.88 6.66
N ASN A 618 64.34 -63.41 5.45
CA ASN A 618 63.29 -63.56 4.43
C ASN A 618 62.82 -65.02 4.28
N PHE A 619 61.50 -65.22 4.22
CA PHE A 619 60.93 -66.51 3.81
C PHE A 619 60.37 -66.43 2.41
N GLN A 620 60.62 -67.48 1.62
CA GLN A 620 60.11 -67.64 0.27
C GLN A 620 59.06 -68.76 0.23
N PHE A 621 57.93 -68.49 -0.40
CA PHE A 621 56.78 -69.37 -0.54
C PHE A 621 56.57 -69.67 -2.02
N ILE A 622 56.59 -70.95 -2.39
CA ILE A 622 56.49 -71.38 -3.79
C ILE A 622 55.33 -72.37 -3.95
N ALA A 623 54.35 -72.04 -4.78
CA ALA A 623 53.33 -72.98 -5.23
C ALA A 623 53.79 -73.67 -6.52
N ARG A 624 53.97 -74.99 -6.49
CA ARG A 624 54.23 -75.81 -7.67
C ARG A 624 53.77 -77.23 -7.46
N ASN A 625 53.33 -77.91 -8.52
CA ASN A 625 52.92 -79.32 -8.48
C ASN A 625 51.88 -79.65 -7.38
N GLY A 626 50.93 -78.74 -7.13
CA GLY A 626 49.89 -78.93 -6.11
C GLY A 626 50.36 -78.84 -4.65
N VAL A 627 51.62 -78.54 -4.39
CA VAL A 627 52.17 -78.31 -3.04
C VAL A 627 52.65 -76.88 -2.85
N LEU A 628 52.69 -76.44 -1.59
CA LEU A 628 53.29 -75.22 -1.14
C LEU A 628 54.63 -75.54 -0.48
N GLU A 629 55.70 -75.01 -1.04
CA GLU A 629 57.03 -75.08 -0.47
C GLU A 629 57.35 -73.80 0.30
N VAL A 630 58.01 -73.94 1.44
CA VAL A 630 58.51 -72.83 2.25
C VAL A 630 60.01 -72.96 2.36
N TRP A 631 60.72 -71.89 2.00
CA TRP A 631 62.17 -71.78 2.03
C TRP A 631 62.60 -70.67 2.99
N ALA A 632 63.53 -70.98 3.87
CA ALA A 632 64.26 -69.97 4.63
C ALA A 632 65.40 -69.44 3.77
N ASN A 633 65.37 -68.15 3.43
CA ASN A 633 66.18 -67.54 2.37
C ASN A 633 66.95 -66.29 2.86
N TRP A 634 67.85 -66.49 3.81
CA TRP A 634 68.72 -65.41 4.36
C TRP A 634 70.21 -65.79 4.48
N ASP A 635 70.53 -67.08 4.43
CA ASP A 635 71.88 -67.62 4.26
C ASP A 635 71.87 -68.55 3.03
N THR A 636 72.40 -69.77 3.13
CA THR A 636 72.13 -70.84 2.16
C THR A 636 70.64 -71.20 2.18
N PRO A 637 69.90 -71.05 1.07
CA PRO A 637 68.47 -71.35 1.02
C PRO A 637 68.18 -72.78 1.45
N ARG A 638 67.26 -72.95 2.41
CA ARG A 638 66.85 -74.28 2.91
C ARG A 638 65.35 -74.47 2.82
N LEU A 639 64.93 -75.61 2.27
CA LEU A 639 63.53 -76.03 2.27
C LEU A 639 63.14 -76.43 3.69
N VAL A 640 62.19 -75.72 4.28
CA VAL A 640 61.70 -75.98 5.66
C VAL A 640 60.34 -76.69 5.67
N TYR A 641 59.60 -76.65 4.56
CA TYR A 641 58.34 -77.36 4.40
C TYR A 641 58.00 -77.59 2.93
N SER A 642 57.37 -78.72 2.63
CA SER A 642 56.69 -78.99 1.37
C SER A 642 55.45 -79.84 1.63
N GLY A 643 54.28 -79.37 1.23
CA GLY A 643 53.01 -80.07 1.46
C GLY A 643 51.81 -79.26 0.96
N ALA A 644 50.59 -79.77 1.12
CA ALA A 644 49.40 -79.14 0.53
C ALA A 644 49.08 -77.73 1.09
N GLY A 645 49.56 -77.37 2.30
CA GLY A 645 49.12 -76.15 3.00
C GLY A 645 47.62 -76.17 3.34
N PRO A 646 47.08 -75.24 4.16
CA PRO A 646 47.50 -73.84 4.28
C PRO A 646 48.69 -73.59 5.21
N ILE A 647 49.50 -72.60 4.83
CA ILE A 647 50.62 -72.09 5.63
C ILE A 647 50.34 -70.66 6.06
N THR A 648 50.57 -70.38 7.34
CA THR A 648 50.36 -69.05 7.91
C THR A 648 51.64 -68.51 8.51
N VAL A 649 51.93 -67.26 8.18
CA VAL A 649 53.09 -66.51 8.64
C VAL A 649 52.59 -65.47 9.61
N ALA A 650 53.13 -65.49 10.82
CA ALA A 650 52.79 -64.53 11.86
C ALA A 650 54.05 -63.74 12.26
N PRO A 651 53.95 -62.43 12.49
CA PRO A 651 55.07 -61.64 13.01
C PRO A 651 55.42 -62.11 14.43
N ILE A 652 56.70 -62.04 14.78
CA ILE A 652 57.17 -62.30 16.15
C ILE A 652 56.90 -61.05 17.00
N ASP A 653 57.37 -59.89 16.55
CA ASP A 653 56.95 -58.59 17.08
C ASP A 653 55.75 -58.09 16.29
N GLY A 654 54.55 -58.17 16.89
CA GLY A 654 53.30 -57.74 16.26
C GLY A 654 53.22 -56.24 15.96
N THR A 655 54.15 -55.42 16.45
CA THR A 655 54.25 -53.99 16.09
C THR A 655 54.96 -53.76 14.76
N GLN A 656 55.72 -54.76 14.28
CA GLN A 656 56.44 -54.73 13.01
C GLN A 656 55.66 -55.53 11.95
N PRO A 657 55.19 -54.90 10.86
CA PRO A 657 54.39 -55.59 9.86
C PRO A 657 55.20 -56.61 9.04
N LEU A 658 54.49 -57.51 8.36
CA LEU A 658 55.04 -58.42 7.36
C LEU A 658 55.06 -57.71 6.00
N GLY A 659 56.24 -57.59 5.38
CA GLY A 659 56.37 -57.09 4.01
C GLY A 659 56.16 -58.21 3.00
N PHE A 660 55.33 -57.96 1.99
CA PHE A 660 55.09 -58.84 0.85
C PHE A 660 55.71 -58.21 -0.40
N ILE A 661 56.87 -58.73 -0.81
CA ILE A 661 57.76 -58.09 -1.78
C ILE A 661 57.12 -58.00 -3.17
N GLN A 662 56.48 -59.07 -3.65
CA GLN A 662 55.90 -59.13 -4.99
C GLN A 662 54.76 -58.13 -5.18
N LYS A 663 54.05 -57.76 -4.11
CA LYS A 663 53.01 -56.71 -4.13
C LYS A 663 53.54 -55.33 -3.73
N GLY A 664 54.73 -55.25 -3.15
CA GLY A 664 55.38 -53.99 -2.74
C GLY A 664 54.68 -53.30 -1.55
N GLY A 665 54.18 -54.07 -0.57
CA GLY A 665 53.44 -53.55 0.58
C GLY A 665 53.76 -54.24 1.89
N THR A 666 53.38 -53.63 3.01
CA THR A 666 53.53 -54.14 4.37
C THR A 666 52.17 -54.30 5.04
N TYR A 667 51.99 -55.36 5.83
CA TYR A 667 50.69 -55.80 6.34
C TYR A 667 50.76 -56.17 7.82
N ARG A 668 49.77 -55.72 8.59
CA ARG A 668 49.58 -56.13 10.00
C ARG A 668 49.01 -57.54 10.08
N GLY A 669 49.14 -58.17 11.24
CA GLY A 669 48.61 -59.51 11.47
C GLY A 669 49.36 -60.56 10.66
N ASN A 670 48.66 -61.61 10.27
CA ASN A 670 49.24 -62.78 9.64
C ASN A 670 49.07 -62.73 8.12
N ILE A 671 49.94 -63.42 7.39
CA ILE A 671 49.75 -63.74 5.97
C ILE A 671 49.54 -65.24 5.83
N ARG A 672 48.41 -65.62 5.23
CA ARG A 672 48.02 -67.00 4.97
C ARG A 672 48.16 -67.30 3.47
N PHE A 673 48.80 -68.42 3.17
CA PHE A 673 49.01 -68.92 1.82
C PHE A 673 48.25 -70.24 1.62
N THR A 674 47.56 -70.34 0.49
CA THR A 674 46.96 -71.59 0.00
C THR A 674 47.42 -71.84 -1.43
N ASN A 675 47.56 -73.11 -1.81
CA ASN A 675 47.82 -73.48 -3.19
C ASN A 675 46.49 -73.58 -3.96
N LEU A 676 46.41 -72.86 -5.08
CA LEU A 676 45.32 -72.94 -6.04
C LEU A 676 45.87 -73.42 -7.39
N GLY A 677 45.99 -74.74 -7.56
CA GLY A 677 46.37 -75.35 -8.83
C GLY A 677 47.74 -74.93 -9.36
N GLY A 678 48.70 -74.64 -8.48
CA GLY A 678 50.05 -74.15 -8.85
C GLY A 678 50.24 -72.63 -8.77
N THR A 679 49.22 -71.89 -8.31
CA THR A 679 49.34 -70.47 -7.97
C THR A 679 49.12 -70.24 -6.48
N LEU A 680 49.69 -69.17 -5.93
CA LEU A 680 49.48 -68.77 -4.55
C LEU A 680 48.23 -67.92 -4.42
N ARG A 681 47.34 -68.30 -3.53
CA ARG A 681 46.37 -67.38 -2.98
C ARG A 681 46.89 -66.82 -1.66
N VAL A 682 47.02 -65.50 -1.59
CA VAL A 682 47.62 -64.77 -0.48
C VAL A 682 46.52 -64.00 0.27
N ILE A 683 46.37 -64.28 1.56
CA ILE A 683 45.28 -63.76 2.39
C ILE A 683 45.89 -63.07 3.61
N ASN A 684 45.60 -61.79 3.81
CA ASN A 684 45.99 -61.10 5.03
C ASN A 684 44.92 -61.31 6.11
N VAL A 685 45.33 -61.88 7.24
CA VAL A 685 44.47 -62.21 8.38
C VAL A 685 44.79 -61.28 9.54
N LEU A 686 43.88 -60.37 9.87
CA LEU A 686 44.11 -59.27 10.83
C LEU A 686 42.84 -58.85 11.56
N THR A 687 42.99 -58.07 12.64
CA THR A 687 41.83 -57.55 13.37
C THR A 687 41.02 -56.60 12.47
N TYR A 688 39.72 -56.45 12.75
CA TYR A 688 38.88 -55.52 12.00
C TYR A 688 39.36 -54.06 12.10
N ASP A 689 39.93 -53.65 13.22
CA ASP A 689 40.50 -52.29 13.36
C ASP A 689 41.76 -52.12 12.52
N ASP A 690 42.68 -53.10 12.51
CA ASP A 690 43.88 -53.03 11.67
C ASP A 690 43.55 -53.05 10.18
N TYR A 691 42.49 -53.77 9.79
CA TYR A 691 41.97 -53.70 8.44
C TYR A 691 41.48 -52.29 8.09
N VAL A 692 40.67 -51.67 8.95
CA VAL A 692 40.12 -50.33 8.71
C VAL A 692 41.23 -49.27 8.63
N ARG A 693 42.36 -49.42 9.35
CA ARG A 693 43.52 -48.52 9.21
C ARG A 693 44.08 -48.51 7.78
N GLY A 694 44.06 -49.65 7.09
CA GLY A 694 44.48 -49.77 5.70
C GLY A 694 43.41 -49.43 4.66
N VAL A 695 42.14 -49.27 5.08
CA VAL A 695 41.01 -48.90 4.20
C VAL A 695 40.75 -47.40 4.23
N LEU A 696 40.65 -46.83 5.43
CA LEU A 696 40.13 -45.47 5.64
C LEU A 696 40.86 -44.40 4.82
N PRO A 697 42.21 -44.41 4.68
CA PRO A 697 42.93 -43.42 3.87
C PRO A 697 42.70 -43.53 2.36
N LEU A 698 42.24 -44.68 1.88
CA LEU A 698 41.94 -44.92 0.47
C LEU A 698 40.48 -44.61 0.13
N GLU A 699 39.58 -44.70 1.12
CA GLU A 699 38.17 -44.39 0.94
C GLU A 699 37.86 -42.91 1.18
N MET A 700 38.43 -42.31 2.23
CA MET A 700 38.12 -40.94 2.64
C MET A 700 39.39 -40.10 2.78
N PRO A 701 39.43 -38.86 2.26
CA PRO A 701 40.58 -37.99 2.44
C PRO A 701 40.93 -37.76 3.91
N THR A 702 42.16 -38.06 4.31
CA THR A 702 42.58 -38.04 5.72
C THR A 702 42.72 -36.65 6.34
N SER A 703 42.58 -35.60 5.53
CA SER A 703 42.49 -34.19 5.95
C SER A 703 41.07 -33.76 6.34
N TRP A 704 40.06 -34.60 6.12
CA TRP A 704 38.68 -34.29 6.46
C TRP A 704 38.40 -34.35 7.97
N HIS A 705 37.25 -33.82 8.37
CA HIS A 705 36.89 -33.65 9.77
C HIS A 705 36.92 -34.98 10.54
N ALA A 706 37.44 -34.98 11.77
CA ALA A 706 37.64 -36.18 12.57
C ALA A 706 36.34 -37.00 12.76
N GLU A 707 35.21 -36.34 12.96
CA GLU A 707 33.90 -37.00 13.07
C GLU A 707 33.45 -37.69 11.76
N ALA A 708 33.81 -37.15 10.60
CA ALA A 708 33.56 -37.81 9.31
C ALA A 708 34.44 -39.06 9.16
N LEU A 709 35.72 -38.98 9.56
CA LEU A 709 36.61 -40.14 9.59
C LEU A 709 36.09 -41.21 10.57
N LYS A 710 35.54 -40.84 11.73
CA LYS A 710 34.90 -41.80 12.65
C LYS A 710 33.69 -42.48 12.00
N ALA A 711 32.83 -41.73 11.30
CA ALA A 711 31.70 -42.30 10.59
C ALA A 711 32.15 -43.31 9.51
N GLN A 712 33.20 -42.98 8.74
CA GLN A 712 33.80 -43.90 7.77
C GLN A 712 34.39 -45.15 8.44
N ALA A 713 35.03 -45.00 9.61
CA ALA A 713 35.57 -46.14 10.35
C ALA A 713 34.46 -47.11 10.78
N TYR A 714 33.32 -46.59 11.30
CA TYR A 714 32.16 -47.42 11.63
C TYR A 714 31.62 -48.15 10.39
N ALA A 715 31.43 -47.46 9.27
CA ALA A 715 30.91 -48.05 8.04
C ALA A 715 31.84 -49.13 7.48
N ALA A 716 33.13 -48.83 7.32
CA ALA A 716 34.11 -49.76 6.76
C ALA A 716 34.34 -51.01 7.61
N ARG A 717 34.34 -50.84 8.94
CA ARG A 717 34.40 -51.97 9.90
C ARG A 717 33.17 -52.85 9.77
N THR A 718 32.00 -52.24 9.70
CA THR A 718 30.73 -52.97 9.61
C THR A 718 30.62 -53.73 8.30
N TYR A 719 31.05 -53.14 7.17
CA TYR A 719 31.06 -53.81 5.87
C TYR A 719 31.87 -55.11 5.94
N SER A 720 33.13 -55.04 6.38
CA SER A 720 34.00 -56.23 6.50
C SER A 720 33.50 -57.23 7.54
N TYR A 721 32.96 -56.76 8.67
CA TYR A 721 32.36 -57.63 9.67
C TYR A 721 31.19 -58.42 9.09
N THR A 722 30.26 -57.76 8.40
CA THR A 722 29.10 -58.41 7.76
C THR A 722 29.48 -59.31 6.58
N ALA A 723 30.66 -59.11 5.96
CA ALA A 723 31.13 -59.91 4.83
C ALA A 723 31.56 -61.33 5.20
N TYR A 724 31.71 -61.65 6.49
CA TYR A 724 32.19 -62.95 6.97
C TYR A 724 31.51 -64.15 6.31
N LYS A 725 32.32 -65.05 5.74
CA LYS A 725 31.85 -66.24 4.99
C LYS A 725 32.00 -67.56 5.73
N GLY A 726 32.39 -67.55 7.00
CA GLY A 726 32.66 -68.79 7.73
C GLY A 726 33.69 -69.66 7.01
N THR A 727 33.41 -70.96 6.89
CA THR A 727 34.25 -71.92 6.16
C THR A 727 33.91 -72.07 4.68
N VAL A 728 32.88 -71.35 4.18
CA VAL A 728 32.45 -71.41 2.76
C VAL A 728 33.51 -70.85 1.82
N ARG A 729 34.29 -69.87 2.29
CA ARG A 729 35.45 -69.31 1.60
C ARG A 729 36.61 -69.16 2.57
N ASP A 730 37.81 -69.12 2.01
CA ASP A 730 39.07 -68.91 2.74
C ASP A 730 39.36 -67.44 3.05
N TYR A 731 38.64 -66.50 2.41
CA TYR A 731 38.65 -65.07 2.68
C TYR A 731 37.22 -64.50 2.81
N ASP A 732 37.12 -63.29 3.38
CA ASP A 732 35.87 -62.57 3.63
C ASP A 732 35.68 -61.37 2.70
N VAL A 733 36.76 -60.62 2.42
CA VAL A 733 36.76 -59.42 1.55
C VAL A 733 37.98 -59.40 0.62
N THR A 734 37.92 -58.64 -0.47
CA THR A 734 39.06 -58.31 -1.36
C THR A 734 39.66 -56.94 -1.01
N ASP A 735 40.87 -56.67 -1.48
CA ASP A 735 41.59 -55.39 -1.31
C ASP A 735 41.45 -54.42 -2.49
N ASP A 736 40.44 -54.64 -3.32
CA ASP A 736 40.10 -53.88 -4.53
C ASP A 736 38.71 -53.22 -4.41
N GLN A 737 38.24 -52.64 -5.51
CA GLN A 737 36.95 -51.94 -5.56
C GLN A 737 35.73 -52.87 -5.52
N ALA A 738 35.91 -54.19 -5.57
CA ALA A 738 34.79 -55.12 -5.44
C ALA A 738 34.23 -55.15 -4.01
N ASP A 739 35.09 -54.89 -3.02
CA ASP A 739 34.71 -54.72 -1.61
C ASP A 739 35.12 -53.34 -1.10
N GLN A 740 36.38 -53.16 -0.70
CA GLN A 740 36.93 -51.89 -0.22
C GLN A 740 38.42 -51.82 -0.55
N CYS A 741 38.89 -50.65 -0.98
CA CYS A 741 40.29 -50.44 -1.24
C CYS A 741 41.12 -50.63 0.03
N TYR A 742 42.07 -51.58 0.03
CA TYR A 742 42.90 -51.87 1.19
C TYR A 742 44.40 -51.83 0.85
N GLY A 743 45.16 -50.97 1.53
CA GLY A 743 46.57 -50.70 1.22
C GLY A 743 47.60 -51.21 2.23
N GLY A 744 47.18 -51.96 3.25
CA GLY A 744 48.05 -52.37 4.36
C GLY A 744 48.59 -51.17 5.16
N THR A 745 49.76 -51.33 5.80
CA THR A 745 50.36 -50.28 6.63
C THR A 745 50.94 -49.11 5.83
N ARG A 746 51.15 -49.28 4.51
CA ARG A 746 51.77 -48.26 3.64
C ARG A 746 50.92 -46.98 3.53
N VAL A 747 49.60 -47.11 3.67
CA VAL A 747 48.66 -46.00 3.51
C VAL A 747 48.20 -45.41 4.83
N GLU A 748 48.59 -46.01 5.96
CA GLU A 748 48.18 -45.57 7.29
C GLU A 748 48.69 -44.16 7.60
N VAL A 749 47.83 -43.34 8.19
CA VAL A 749 48.13 -41.95 8.54
C VAL A 749 47.65 -41.68 9.98
N PRO A 750 48.35 -40.86 10.79
CA PRO A 750 47.97 -40.66 12.19
C PRO A 750 46.53 -40.15 12.41
N THR A 751 46.03 -39.27 11.54
CA THR A 751 44.68 -38.69 11.66
C THR A 751 43.58 -39.73 11.48
N SER A 752 43.67 -40.57 10.44
CA SER A 752 42.76 -41.70 10.22
C SER A 752 42.90 -42.74 11.33
N ASN A 753 44.11 -43.05 11.77
CA ASN A 753 44.36 -44.03 12.81
C ASN A 753 43.73 -43.61 14.16
N ALA A 754 43.74 -42.31 14.48
CA ALA A 754 43.06 -41.78 15.66
C ALA A 754 41.54 -42.00 15.59
N ALA A 755 40.93 -41.81 14.41
CA ALA A 755 39.50 -42.08 14.21
C ALA A 755 39.16 -43.57 14.33
N VAL A 756 40.01 -44.47 13.81
CA VAL A 756 39.85 -45.92 13.99
C VAL A 756 39.93 -46.29 15.47
N THR A 757 40.91 -45.76 16.20
CA THR A 757 41.07 -46.02 17.64
C THR A 757 39.88 -45.49 18.45
N ALA A 758 39.37 -44.29 18.15
CA ALA A 758 38.22 -43.71 18.82
C ALA A 758 36.91 -44.50 18.62
N THR A 759 36.84 -45.30 17.55
CA THR A 759 35.68 -46.12 17.16
C THR A 759 35.92 -47.62 17.35
N SER A 760 37.01 -47.98 18.05
CA SER A 760 37.52 -49.35 18.11
C SER A 760 36.46 -50.37 18.49
N GLY A 761 36.44 -51.47 17.73
CA GLY A 761 35.59 -52.62 18.01
C GLY A 761 34.09 -52.39 17.86
N ARG A 762 33.60 -51.27 17.33
CA ARG A 762 32.16 -51.01 17.18
C ARG A 762 31.69 -51.11 15.73
N VAL A 763 30.58 -51.80 15.53
CA VAL A 763 29.90 -52.02 14.24
C VAL A 763 28.44 -51.53 14.30
N ILE A 764 27.89 -51.22 13.13
CA ILE A 764 26.52 -50.75 12.95
C ILE A 764 25.60 -51.95 12.84
N THR A 765 24.56 -51.96 13.68
CA THR A 765 23.61 -53.08 13.79
C THR A 765 22.18 -52.61 13.64
N TYR A 766 21.34 -53.45 13.05
CA TYR A 766 19.89 -53.29 12.98
C TYR A 766 19.26 -54.54 13.59
N GLN A 767 18.40 -54.38 14.60
CA GLN A 767 17.79 -55.49 15.33
C GLN A 767 18.82 -56.53 15.84
N GLY A 768 20.00 -56.06 16.27
CA GLY A 768 21.08 -56.90 16.81
C GLY A 768 21.97 -57.59 15.77
N ALA A 769 21.64 -57.50 14.46
CA ALA A 769 22.47 -58.04 13.38
C ALA A 769 23.29 -56.92 12.72
N SER A 770 24.55 -57.20 12.33
CA SER A 770 25.37 -56.23 11.62
C SER A 770 24.81 -55.95 10.22
N ILE A 771 24.82 -54.68 9.80
CA ILE A 771 24.24 -54.27 8.52
C ILE A 771 25.23 -54.37 7.36
N ARG A 772 24.73 -54.39 6.11
CA ARG A 772 25.56 -54.04 4.96
C ARG A 772 25.67 -52.51 4.87
N ALA A 773 26.74 -51.96 5.44
CA ALA A 773 26.98 -50.51 5.51
C ALA A 773 27.59 -49.99 4.19
N TYR A 774 26.76 -49.86 3.15
CA TYR A 774 27.20 -49.26 1.88
C TYR A 774 27.50 -47.77 2.03
N PHE A 775 28.51 -47.28 1.32
CA PHE A 775 28.84 -45.85 1.27
C PHE A 775 29.33 -45.47 -0.13
N ALA A 776 29.17 -44.20 -0.50
CA ALA A 776 29.59 -43.67 -1.78
C ALA A 776 30.26 -42.30 -1.61
N SER A 777 30.99 -41.85 -2.63
CA SER A 777 31.69 -40.56 -2.60
C SER A 777 30.72 -39.41 -2.34
N SER A 778 29.66 -39.31 -3.14
CA SER A 778 28.66 -38.26 -3.01
C SER A 778 27.30 -38.77 -3.44
N ASN A 779 26.26 -38.56 -2.63
CA ASN A 779 24.91 -39.02 -2.91
C ASN A 779 24.08 -37.98 -3.69
N GLY A 780 24.62 -36.78 -3.90
CA GLY A 780 23.99 -35.75 -4.70
C GLY A 780 22.81 -35.07 -4.01
N GLY A 781 22.79 -35.04 -2.68
CA GLY A 781 21.73 -34.42 -1.88
C GLY A 781 20.65 -35.35 -1.30
N TYR A 782 20.63 -36.63 -1.70
CA TYR A 782 19.67 -37.61 -1.21
C TYR A 782 20.15 -39.04 -1.43
N THR A 783 19.98 -39.94 -0.46
CA THR A 783 20.38 -41.35 -0.63
C THR A 783 19.37 -42.16 -1.46
N LEU A 784 19.85 -43.19 -2.14
CA LEU A 784 19.05 -44.17 -2.87
C LEU A 784 18.77 -45.39 -1.98
N SER A 785 17.58 -45.98 -2.10
CA SER A 785 17.30 -47.27 -1.47
C SER A 785 18.09 -48.39 -2.15
N ASP A 786 18.60 -49.34 -1.39
CA ASP A 786 19.20 -50.55 -1.95
C ASP A 786 18.22 -51.37 -2.80
N GLY A 787 16.92 -51.30 -2.50
CA GLY A 787 15.86 -51.88 -3.34
C GLY A 787 15.78 -51.27 -4.75
N CYS A 788 16.33 -50.08 -4.93
CA CYS A 788 16.36 -49.34 -6.20
C CYS A 788 17.74 -49.39 -6.90
N TRP A 789 18.64 -50.25 -6.45
CA TRP A 789 20.01 -50.33 -6.94
C TRP A 789 20.28 -51.67 -7.66
N MET A 790 20.97 -51.62 -8.80
CA MET A 790 21.35 -52.77 -9.62
C MET A 790 20.16 -53.73 -9.88
N ASN A 791 20.37 -55.02 -9.64
CA ASN A 791 19.41 -56.10 -9.92
C ASN A 791 18.22 -56.12 -8.97
N ASN A 792 18.16 -55.25 -7.96
CA ASN A 792 16.99 -55.10 -7.10
C ASN A 792 15.87 -54.29 -7.79
N VAL A 793 16.16 -53.62 -8.92
CA VAL A 793 15.13 -53.04 -9.78
C VAL A 793 14.57 -54.13 -10.69
N ILE A 794 13.29 -54.47 -10.48
CA ILE A 794 12.60 -55.59 -11.13
C ILE A 794 11.44 -55.10 -12.00
N ARG A 795 11.07 -55.91 -13.00
CA ARG A 795 9.86 -55.66 -13.81
C ARG A 795 8.62 -56.02 -13.00
N SER A 796 7.69 -55.08 -12.88
CA SER A 796 6.31 -55.30 -12.43
C SER A 796 5.37 -54.84 -13.54
N GLY A 797 4.75 -55.80 -14.22
CA GLY A 797 4.02 -55.54 -15.46
C GLY A 797 4.91 -54.88 -16.53
N SER A 798 4.46 -53.74 -17.05
CA SER A 798 5.18 -52.95 -18.07
C SER A 798 6.11 -51.88 -17.48
N THR A 799 6.37 -51.88 -16.16
CA THR A 799 7.16 -50.83 -15.48
C THR A 799 8.28 -51.42 -14.64
N TRP A 800 9.35 -50.66 -14.46
CA TRP A 800 10.41 -50.99 -13.51
C TRP A 800 10.05 -50.43 -12.13
N VAL A 801 10.19 -51.27 -11.11
CA VAL A 801 9.95 -50.91 -9.71
C VAL A 801 11.12 -51.36 -8.84
N CYS A 802 11.32 -50.68 -7.73
CA CYS A 802 12.27 -51.12 -6.72
C CYS A 802 11.73 -52.34 -5.97
N SER A 803 12.61 -53.31 -5.68
CA SER A 803 12.30 -54.37 -4.72
C SER A 803 12.20 -53.80 -3.30
N ALA A 804 11.72 -54.61 -2.36
CA ALA A 804 11.77 -54.27 -0.94
C ALA A 804 13.25 -54.07 -0.50
N GLY A 805 13.59 -52.83 -0.15
CA GLY A 805 14.89 -52.48 0.41
C GLY A 805 14.99 -52.76 1.90
N GLN A 806 16.19 -52.66 2.44
CA GLN A 806 16.42 -52.78 3.88
C GLN A 806 15.98 -51.49 4.59
N PRO A 807 15.25 -51.55 5.72
CA PRO A 807 14.78 -50.35 6.43
C PRO A 807 15.91 -49.39 6.83
N TYR A 808 17.09 -49.92 7.17
CA TYR A 808 18.28 -49.14 7.50
C TYR A 808 19.02 -48.57 6.29
N LEU A 809 18.57 -48.85 5.05
CA LEU A 809 19.05 -48.23 3.80
C LEU A 809 17.89 -47.50 3.11
N ALA A 810 16.95 -46.97 3.89
CA ALA A 810 15.89 -46.13 3.36
C ALA A 810 16.46 -44.83 2.75
N PRO A 811 15.82 -44.26 1.71
CA PRO A 811 16.20 -42.97 1.15
C PRO A 811 16.09 -41.86 2.21
N VAL A 812 17.18 -41.12 2.47
CA VAL A 812 17.21 -39.99 3.41
C VAL A 812 17.77 -38.71 2.77
N PRO A 813 17.27 -37.52 3.14
CA PRO A 813 17.84 -36.26 2.69
C PRO A 813 19.28 -36.06 3.15
N ASP A 814 20.13 -35.56 2.26
CA ASP A 814 21.55 -35.28 2.52
C ASP A 814 21.95 -33.87 2.04
N PRO A 815 21.36 -32.80 2.58
CA PRO A 815 21.70 -31.43 2.19
C PRO A 815 23.18 -31.07 2.43
N ALA A 816 23.85 -31.74 3.38
CA ALA A 816 25.25 -31.50 3.70
C ALA A 816 26.19 -31.86 2.54
N ASP A 817 25.87 -32.89 1.76
CA ASP A 817 26.63 -33.30 0.57
C ASP A 817 26.71 -32.20 -0.51
N ARG A 818 25.64 -31.39 -0.65
CA ARG A 818 25.63 -30.24 -1.57
C ARG A 818 26.21 -28.97 -0.96
N ALA A 819 26.04 -28.77 0.34
CA ALA A 819 26.42 -27.54 1.02
C ALA A 819 27.89 -27.51 1.48
N VAL A 820 28.59 -28.65 1.49
CA VAL A 820 29.98 -28.71 1.95
C VAL A 820 30.90 -27.86 1.05
N ALA A 821 31.61 -26.92 1.67
CA ALA A 821 32.45 -25.92 0.99
C ALA A 821 33.96 -26.05 1.29
N ALA A 822 34.35 -26.92 2.22
CA ALA A 822 35.75 -27.06 2.66
C ALA A 822 36.16 -28.56 2.77
N PRO A 823 36.71 -29.15 1.69
CA PRO A 823 36.71 -28.62 0.32
C PRO A 823 35.30 -28.65 -0.29
N VAL A 824 35.06 -27.76 -1.26
CA VAL A 824 33.81 -27.78 -2.05
C VAL A 824 33.67 -29.16 -2.69
N ASN A 825 32.49 -29.78 -2.58
CA ASN A 825 32.21 -31.02 -3.28
C ASN A 825 32.16 -30.78 -4.81
N PRO A 826 33.15 -31.23 -5.60
CA PRO A 826 33.14 -31.02 -7.05
C PRO A 826 32.11 -31.93 -7.76
N ARG A 827 31.42 -32.78 -7.01
CA ARG A 827 30.41 -33.73 -7.48
C ARG A 827 28.99 -33.28 -7.14
N SER A 828 28.81 -32.19 -6.40
CA SER A 828 27.48 -31.67 -6.01
C SER A 828 26.64 -31.23 -7.21
N SER A 829 27.28 -30.89 -8.33
CA SER A 829 26.61 -30.61 -9.60
C SER A 829 27.53 -30.93 -10.77
N TRP A 830 26.97 -31.50 -11.83
CA TRP A 830 27.67 -31.68 -13.11
C TRP A 830 26.68 -31.74 -14.27
N THR A 831 27.17 -31.49 -15.49
CA THR A 831 26.34 -31.53 -16.70
C THR A 831 27.07 -32.32 -17.78
N VAL A 832 26.35 -33.20 -18.47
CA VAL A 832 26.86 -33.95 -19.63
C VAL A 832 25.82 -33.95 -20.72
N THR A 833 26.24 -33.65 -21.96
CA THR A 833 25.38 -33.68 -23.15
C THR A 833 25.77 -34.86 -24.03
N PHE A 834 24.77 -35.61 -24.48
CA PHE A 834 24.93 -36.71 -25.42
C PHE A 834 24.22 -36.39 -26.74
N THR A 835 24.85 -36.76 -27.84
CA THR A 835 24.21 -36.73 -29.16
C THR A 835 23.16 -37.85 -29.25
N SER A 836 22.26 -37.75 -30.23
CA SER A 836 21.36 -38.86 -30.56
C SER A 836 22.11 -40.18 -30.83
N ALA A 837 23.30 -40.13 -31.43
CA ALA A 837 24.09 -41.32 -31.75
C ALA A 837 24.68 -41.96 -30.49
N ASP A 838 25.11 -41.16 -29.52
CA ASP A 838 25.62 -41.65 -28.24
C ASP A 838 24.53 -42.38 -27.45
N VAL A 839 23.34 -41.78 -27.39
CA VAL A 839 22.18 -42.37 -26.71
C VAL A 839 21.74 -43.67 -27.39
N ARG A 840 21.60 -43.67 -28.72
CA ARG A 840 21.31 -44.89 -29.51
C ARG A 840 22.33 -45.99 -29.22
N SER A 841 23.62 -45.66 -29.23
CA SER A 841 24.70 -46.61 -28.95
C SER A 841 24.65 -47.15 -27.52
N ALA A 842 24.31 -46.31 -26.54
CA ALA A 842 24.15 -46.72 -25.16
C ALA A 842 22.95 -47.65 -24.96
N VAL A 843 21.82 -47.38 -25.63
CA VAL A 843 20.64 -48.26 -25.59
C VAL A 843 21.00 -49.65 -26.13
N LEU A 844 21.69 -49.73 -27.26
CA LEU A 844 22.16 -50.99 -27.85
C LEU A 844 23.12 -51.75 -26.91
N ARG A 845 24.08 -51.06 -26.28
CA ARG A 845 24.99 -51.67 -25.29
C ARG A 845 24.26 -52.24 -24.07
N CYS A 846 23.13 -51.64 -23.71
CA CYS A 846 22.27 -52.07 -22.61
C CYS A 846 21.26 -53.15 -23.02
N GLY A 847 21.37 -53.73 -24.23
CA GLY A 847 20.48 -54.77 -24.74
C GLY A 847 19.10 -54.28 -25.19
N GLY A 848 18.93 -52.96 -25.38
CA GLY A 848 17.71 -52.37 -25.91
C GLY A 848 17.64 -52.41 -27.45
N PRO A 849 16.48 -52.04 -28.03
CA PRO A 849 16.30 -51.98 -29.48
C PRO A 849 17.04 -50.79 -30.10
N ASP A 850 17.22 -50.82 -31.41
CA ASP A 850 17.66 -49.65 -32.16
C ASP A 850 16.55 -48.59 -32.22
N ILE A 851 16.73 -47.49 -31.49
CA ILE A 851 15.74 -46.42 -31.38
C ILE A 851 15.70 -45.50 -32.61
N GLY A 852 16.69 -45.56 -33.51
CA GLY A 852 16.87 -44.56 -34.56
C GLY A 852 17.32 -43.19 -34.00
N ALA A 853 16.72 -42.09 -34.49
CA ALA A 853 17.01 -40.75 -34.00
C ALA A 853 16.26 -40.49 -32.67
N LEU A 854 16.96 -39.93 -31.68
CA LEU A 854 16.40 -39.60 -30.39
C LEU A 854 15.34 -38.50 -30.54
N GLN A 855 14.16 -38.75 -30.00
CA GLN A 855 13.02 -37.82 -30.00
C GLN A 855 12.72 -37.28 -28.60
N ALA A 856 12.86 -38.10 -27.56
CA ALA A 856 12.67 -37.66 -26.17
C ALA A 856 13.35 -38.60 -25.17
N VAL A 857 13.61 -38.09 -23.97
CA VAL A 857 14.01 -38.85 -22.79
C VAL A 857 13.04 -38.51 -21.67
N ASP A 858 12.65 -39.52 -20.90
CA ASP A 858 11.75 -39.37 -19.76
C ASP A 858 12.33 -40.05 -18.52
N LEU A 859 12.41 -39.26 -17.45
CA LEU A 859 12.95 -39.60 -16.13
C LEU A 859 11.87 -39.58 -15.03
N SER A 860 10.59 -39.54 -15.41
CA SER A 860 9.46 -39.43 -14.49
C SER A 860 9.30 -40.65 -13.57
N ASN A 861 9.76 -41.83 -13.99
CA ASN A 861 9.79 -43.02 -13.14
C ASN A 861 10.98 -42.92 -12.16
N GLN A 862 10.78 -42.26 -11.03
CA GLN A 862 11.82 -41.95 -10.04
C GLN A 862 11.33 -42.11 -8.61
N VAL A 863 12.26 -42.32 -7.67
CA VAL A 863 11.95 -42.43 -6.23
C VAL A 863 13.07 -41.85 -5.35
N PRO A 864 12.76 -40.95 -4.41
CA PRO A 864 11.47 -40.27 -4.24
C PRO A 864 11.12 -39.35 -5.43
N LEU A 865 9.83 -39.10 -5.65
CA LEU A 865 9.37 -38.22 -6.74
C LEU A 865 10.00 -36.83 -6.63
N GLY A 866 10.50 -36.30 -7.76
CA GLY A 866 11.10 -34.97 -7.84
C GLY A 866 12.53 -34.86 -7.31
N VAL A 867 13.09 -35.90 -6.69
CA VAL A 867 14.45 -35.85 -6.13
C VAL A 867 15.52 -36.00 -7.21
N GLY A 868 15.23 -36.73 -8.29
CA GLY A 868 16.18 -36.97 -9.38
C GLY A 868 16.86 -38.34 -9.33
N HIS A 869 16.28 -39.34 -8.66
CA HIS A 869 16.75 -40.74 -8.71
C HIS A 869 15.80 -41.59 -9.57
N PRO A 870 16.00 -41.69 -10.89
CA PRO A 870 15.17 -42.52 -11.75
C PRO A 870 15.32 -43.99 -11.37
N ILE A 871 14.20 -44.72 -11.39
CA ILE A 871 14.16 -46.19 -11.34
C ILE A 871 14.45 -46.73 -12.74
N SER A 872 13.85 -46.10 -13.76
CA SER A 872 14.13 -46.38 -15.17
C SER A 872 14.18 -45.11 -16.01
N VAL A 873 14.83 -45.23 -17.17
CA VAL A 873 14.94 -44.19 -18.18
C VAL A 873 14.20 -44.66 -19.41
N ARG A 874 13.14 -43.93 -19.78
CA ARG A 874 12.41 -44.15 -21.02
C ARG A 874 13.02 -43.29 -22.12
N VAL A 875 13.39 -43.93 -23.21
CA VAL A 875 14.01 -43.29 -24.38
C VAL A 875 13.07 -43.50 -25.56
N PHE A 876 12.66 -42.39 -26.18
CA PHE A 876 11.78 -42.39 -27.35
C PHE A 876 12.61 -42.05 -28.58
N GLY A 877 12.50 -42.87 -29.62
CA GLY A 877 13.20 -42.64 -30.87
C GLY A 877 12.33 -42.87 -32.08
N SER A 878 12.82 -42.43 -33.24
CA SER A 878 12.08 -42.45 -34.50
C SER A 878 11.74 -43.86 -35.01
N ALA A 879 12.41 -44.90 -34.53
CA ALA A 879 12.18 -46.28 -34.94
C ALA A 879 11.58 -47.15 -33.83
N ALA A 880 12.03 -46.98 -32.59
CA ALA A 880 11.58 -47.75 -31.44
C ALA A 880 11.76 -46.96 -30.14
N ASN A 881 11.08 -47.41 -29.09
CA ASN A 881 11.23 -46.90 -27.73
C ASN A 881 11.93 -47.94 -26.85
N ALA A 882 12.66 -47.49 -25.83
CA ALA A 882 13.31 -48.35 -24.84
C ALA A 882 12.97 -47.88 -23.42
N ASP A 883 12.86 -48.82 -22.49
CA ASP A 883 12.66 -48.54 -21.06
C ASP A 883 13.67 -49.37 -20.25
N LEU A 884 14.73 -48.72 -19.81
CA LEU A 884 15.95 -49.33 -19.28
C LEU A 884 16.12 -48.99 -17.80
N ARG A 885 16.63 -49.92 -16.99
CA ARG A 885 16.98 -49.64 -15.58
C ARG A 885 17.98 -48.51 -15.50
N ALA A 886 17.76 -47.59 -14.56
CA ALA A 886 18.52 -46.36 -14.50
C ALA A 886 20.02 -46.57 -14.23
N ASP A 887 20.39 -47.44 -13.28
CA ASP A 887 21.81 -47.71 -12.96
C ASP A 887 22.56 -48.33 -14.15
N ASP A 888 21.93 -49.30 -14.83
CA ASP A 888 22.48 -49.91 -16.05
C ASP A 888 22.66 -48.87 -17.16
N PHE A 889 21.62 -48.10 -17.47
CA PHE A 889 21.67 -47.18 -18.60
C PHE A 889 22.55 -45.96 -18.33
N LEU A 890 22.35 -45.27 -17.21
CA LEU A 890 23.00 -44.01 -16.89
C LEU A 890 24.48 -44.23 -16.53
N ARG A 891 24.79 -45.14 -15.60
CA ARG A 891 26.16 -45.32 -15.12
C ARG A 891 26.95 -46.31 -15.97
N ASN A 892 26.39 -47.47 -16.32
CA ASN A 892 27.15 -48.49 -17.04
C ASN A 892 27.21 -48.23 -18.55
N CYS A 893 26.08 -47.88 -19.20
CA CYS A 893 26.04 -47.70 -20.65
C CYS A 893 26.39 -46.28 -21.11
N LEU A 894 25.96 -45.24 -20.40
CA LEU A 894 26.29 -43.83 -20.70
C LEU A 894 27.54 -43.32 -19.97
N GLY A 895 28.02 -44.01 -18.93
CA GLY A 895 29.22 -43.60 -18.20
C GLY A 895 29.01 -42.38 -17.28
N LEU A 896 27.78 -42.09 -16.87
CA LEU A 896 27.50 -41.01 -15.94
C LEU A 896 28.02 -41.32 -14.53
N ARG A 897 28.23 -40.26 -13.74
CA ARG A 897 28.86 -40.35 -12.41
C ARG A 897 27.95 -40.94 -11.35
N SER A 898 26.64 -40.78 -11.50
CA SER A 898 25.61 -41.29 -10.59
C SER A 898 24.31 -41.50 -11.37
N THR A 899 23.31 -42.11 -10.71
CA THR A 899 21.92 -42.15 -11.18
C THR A 899 21.12 -40.91 -10.78
N MET A 900 21.70 -40.00 -9.98
CA MET A 900 21.03 -38.79 -9.54
C MET A 900 21.07 -37.74 -10.67
N VAL A 901 20.06 -37.72 -11.54
CA VAL A 901 19.98 -36.89 -12.75
C VAL A 901 18.60 -36.26 -12.96
N ARG A 902 18.60 -35.12 -13.65
CA ARG A 902 17.43 -34.38 -14.14
C ARG A 902 17.69 -33.88 -15.57
N LEU A 903 16.63 -33.47 -16.26
CA LEU A 903 16.71 -32.76 -17.55
C LEU A 903 16.77 -31.23 -17.39
N ASN A 904 16.74 -30.77 -16.14
CA ASN A 904 16.95 -29.40 -15.72
C ASN A 904 17.95 -29.35 -14.54
N PRO A 905 18.64 -28.23 -14.32
CA PRO A 905 19.58 -28.07 -13.20
C PRO A 905 18.98 -28.39 -11.82
N PHE A 906 19.85 -28.82 -10.90
CA PHE A 906 19.50 -29.34 -9.57
C PHE A 906 19.14 -28.31 -8.52
#